data_AF-A0A848CJB3-F1
#
_entry.id   AF-A0A848CJB3-F1
#
_cell.length_a   1.000
_cell.length_b   1.000
_cell.length_c   1.000
_cell.angle_alpha   90.00
_cell.angle_beta   90.00
_cell.angle_gamma   90.00
#
_symmetry.space_group_name_H-M   'P 1'
#
loop_
_entity.id
_entity.type
_entity.pdbx_description
1 polymer ?
#
loop_
_entity_poly.entity_id
_entity_poly.type
_entity_poly.pdbx_seq_one_letter_code
_entity_poly.pdbx_strand_id
1 'polypeptide(L)'
;MRIWRKIHAIFIATILAFTSFGIATQHVASAARQAICIDWRDLSMDELAAFTTGDTLALTTQDTIGLSNVAYLQNTARPLQQQSGQPLEQQVRDSIERATRQVAEETEMNHSMGDWQALALARAGKQVPAWYLEGKKGVVKQYPDERPERKKITDYERMTLGVIAAGGDPQTFGGYSMLEKIYNSEDYTPKKGKPQDYMTRQGTNGVIFALIALDSGNFEVPADARWTREKLVQWLLEQQTKTGGWRLGIGEQDKTGDVDMTAMALIALAPYKEQPEVRAAAERAVEWLSGVQLNNGGFGSMWEAETVESAAQVAIALSAHGMDAAGPQFSKSGGNVITNILSYQQADGSFLHVKDGSGVNSMATEQSLQALVAYDYYLKGKGALYWFHNIEVDGLTDGAAAEAENLSFTATAHDGKGVSITPIVKMNGRIVQAEDERYEVFLKEGENVITVEATDSRGKKTGMTYTVYFNKAKPLPQQVSEAIEQAAKHVLREAEKNKYLSDWQAVGLAQSGKDIPAWYIEKLEAEIADSGGTYTKITDYERMSLGILAAGGDPTNIGGYNLIQKIYNSEDVRGQDKMTRQGTNGVIFALIALDSGNFEVPADARWTREKLVQWLLEQQTKTGGWRLGTQEQSKPGDVDMTAMALIALAPYKEQPEVQAAAERAVKWLSGVQLNNGGFGSMWEAETVESAAQVVIALSAHGMDAAGPQFSKSGGNVIANILSYQQNDGSFAHTKGGTGNGMATEQSLQALIAYDYYLNDKGPLYRFHSHQTNPDMKKPRITIVGLTDQEVVQEETLSFTVAAQDSQGGTLLPRVTLNEKEVVTHEPGRYQVTLIHGVNTIGIEAVDAAGNAKRVVYTIIYEMPPIPGDKSVEVSPIIDGPLKRGEEQPVKVKITNRQAKPQQVTLLIGIYNAKTKKLEDYKFVTQTVPEKEEETLNQSIFVPMTGDFEVKAFVWDNLEDMNILLNEPQRFVLE
;
A
#
# COMPACT_ATOMS: atom_id res chain seq x y z
N MET A 1 -11.21 -35.81 17.43
CA MET A 1 -11.61 -34.68 18.31
C MET A 1 -10.47 -33.76 18.79
N ARG A 2 -9.26 -34.23 19.17
CA ARG A 2 -8.13 -33.33 19.51
C ARG A 2 -7.37 -32.76 18.29
N ILE A 3 -7.41 -33.43 17.15
CA ILE A 3 -6.86 -32.92 15.87
C ILE A 3 -7.85 -31.96 15.18
N TRP A 4 -9.15 -32.26 15.28
CA TRP A 4 -10.21 -31.40 14.77
C TRP A 4 -10.34 -30.03 15.47
N ARG A 5 -9.88 -29.88 16.73
CA ARG A 5 -9.76 -28.56 17.39
C ARG A 5 -8.58 -27.72 16.88
N LYS A 6 -7.57 -28.32 16.26
CA LYS A 6 -6.42 -27.60 15.68
C LYS A 6 -6.68 -27.15 14.24
N ILE A 7 -7.38 -27.95 13.45
CA ILE A 7 -7.71 -27.61 12.05
C ILE A 7 -8.83 -26.56 11.98
N HIS A 8 -9.87 -26.65 12.83
CA HIS A 8 -10.90 -25.60 12.94
C HIS A 8 -10.34 -24.25 13.46
N ALA A 9 -9.32 -24.28 14.33
CA ALA A 9 -8.67 -23.06 14.82
C ALA A 9 -7.82 -22.38 13.74
N ILE A 10 -7.20 -23.15 12.84
CA ILE A 10 -6.41 -22.62 11.71
C ILE A 10 -7.34 -22.00 10.64
N PHE A 11 -8.50 -22.61 10.36
CA PHE A 11 -9.45 -22.11 9.36
C PHE A 11 -10.19 -20.84 9.84
N ILE A 12 -10.58 -20.78 11.12
CA ILE A 12 -11.21 -19.59 11.74
C ILE A 12 -10.18 -18.45 11.94
N ALA A 13 -8.92 -18.76 12.27
CA ALA A 13 -7.86 -17.75 12.37
C ALA A 13 -7.51 -17.15 11.00
N THR A 14 -7.59 -17.94 9.93
CA THR A 14 -7.34 -17.45 8.55
C THR A 14 -8.46 -16.51 8.10
N ILE A 15 -9.73 -16.83 8.37
CA ILE A 15 -10.88 -15.98 7.99
C ILE A 15 -10.95 -14.69 8.84
N LEU A 16 -10.64 -14.75 10.15
CA LEU A 16 -10.56 -13.56 11.02
C LEU A 16 -9.34 -12.68 10.73
N ALA A 17 -8.23 -13.25 10.25
CA ALA A 17 -7.07 -12.48 9.83
C ALA A 17 -7.34 -11.63 8.57
N PHE A 18 -8.18 -12.08 7.64
CA PHE A 18 -8.47 -11.32 6.41
C PHE A 18 -9.60 -10.29 6.54
N THR A 19 -10.55 -10.47 7.45
CA THR A 19 -11.60 -9.45 7.73
C THR A 19 -11.08 -8.25 8.53
N SER A 20 -9.92 -8.39 9.19
CA SER A 20 -9.26 -7.32 9.96
C SER A 20 -8.41 -6.35 9.11
N PHE A 21 -8.16 -6.67 7.83
CA PHE A 21 -7.22 -5.94 6.95
C PHE A 21 -7.86 -5.30 5.70
N GLY A 22 -9.19 -5.29 5.55
CA GLY A 22 -9.87 -4.48 4.52
C GLY A 22 -9.52 -4.80 3.06
N ILE A 23 -9.10 -6.03 2.73
CA ILE A 23 -8.83 -6.45 1.35
C ILE A 23 -10.03 -7.23 0.80
N ALA A 24 -10.50 -6.85 -0.39
CA ALA A 24 -11.63 -7.48 -1.09
C ALA A 24 -11.35 -8.98 -1.39
N THR A 25 -12.35 -9.81 -1.11
CA THR A 25 -12.27 -11.27 -0.98
C THR A 25 -12.19 -12.08 -2.29
N GLN A 26 -12.15 -11.44 -3.46
CA GLN A 26 -12.23 -12.19 -4.73
C GLN A 26 -10.89 -12.68 -5.30
N HIS A 27 -9.75 -12.07 -4.97
CA HIS A 27 -8.46 -12.45 -5.58
C HIS A 27 -7.61 -13.46 -4.76
N VAL A 28 -7.97 -13.75 -3.51
CA VAL A 28 -7.22 -14.70 -2.65
C VAL A 28 -7.67 -16.16 -2.83
N ALA A 29 -8.88 -16.40 -3.34
CA ALA A 29 -9.41 -17.76 -3.56
C ALA A 29 -8.72 -18.53 -4.72
N SER A 30 -8.00 -17.82 -5.60
CA SER A 30 -7.27 -18.41 -6.73
C SER A 30 -5.86 -18.86 -6.33
N ALA A 31 -5.15 -18.11 -5.49
CA ALA A 31 -3.76 -18.40 -5.13
C ALA A 31 -3.63 -19.50 -4.05
N ALA A 32 -4.63 -19.69 -3.19
CA ALA A 32 -4.60 -20.71 -2.14
C ALA A 32 -4.89 -22.15 -2.65
N ARG A 33 -5.25 -22.32 -3.93
CA ARG A 33 -5.53 -23.66 -4.53
C ARG A 33 -4.27 -24.41 -4.99
N GLN A 34 -3.11 -23.77 -5.07
CA GLN A 34 -1.91 -24.37 -5.68
C GLN A 34 -0.81 -24.83 -4.71
N ALA A 35 -0.99 -24.76 -3.38
CA ALA A 35 0.16 -24.82 -2.46
C ALA A 35 0.16 -25.89 -1.35
N ILE A 36 -0.66 -26.95 -1.40
CA ILE A 36 -0.60 -28.02 -0.37
C ILE A 36 -0.65 -29.42 -1.01
N CYS A 37 0.50 -30.10 -1.07
CA CYS A 37 0.55 -31.55 -1.28
C CYS A 37 -0.05 -32.27 -0.05
N ILE A 38 -1.20 -32.91 -0.21
CA ILE A 38 -1.81 -33.77 0.83
C ILE A 38 -1.42 -35.23 0.53
N ASP A 39 -0.89 -35.96 1.51
CA ASP A 39 -0.67 -37.41 1.44
C ASP A 39 -2.02 -38.13 1.65
N TRP A 40 -2.45 -38.87 0.65
CA TRP A 40 -3.77 -39.54 0.55
C TRP A 40 -4.08 -40.53 1.68
N ARG A 41 -3.08 -40.91 2.49
CA ARG A 41 -3.21 -41.85 3.60
C ARG A 41 -3.93 -41.25 4.83
N ASP A 42 -4.09 -39.93 4.90
CA ASP A 42 -4.65 -39.24 6.06
C ASP A 42 -6.15 -38.93 5.98
N LEU A 43 -6.83 -39.26 4.88
CA LEU A 43 -8.26 -38.96 4.65
C LEU A 43 -9.18 -40.15 5.01
N SER A 44 -10.28 -39.88 5.71
CA SER A 44 -11.33 -40.88 5.98
C SER A 44 -12.43 -40.91 4.90
N MET A 45 -13.23 -41.99 4.87
CA MET A 45 -14.32 -42.20 3.87
C MET A 45 -15.34 -41.06 3.83
N ASP A 46 -15.67 -40.43 4.97
CA ASP A 46 -16.63 -39.33 5.04
C ASP A 46 -16.02 -37.98 4.57
N GLU A 47 -14.70 -37.82 4.72
CA GLU A 47 -13.97 -36.61 4.29
C GLU A 47 -13.77 -36.58 2.77
N LEU A 48 -13.64 -37.75 2.12
CA LEU A 48 -13.69 -37.86 0.66
C LEU A 48 -15.12 -37.68 0.11
N ALA A 49 -16.15 -38.13 0.83
CA ALA A 49 -17.54 -37.96 0.41
C ALA A 49 -18.04 -36.51 0.60
N ALA A 50 -17.54 -35.75 1.59
CA ALA A 50 -17.97 -34.37 1.87
C ALA A 50 -17.52 -33.33 0.82
N PHE A 51 -16.60 -33.68 -0.09
CA PHE A 51 -16.28 -32.84 -1.26
C PHE A 51 -17.40 -32.80 -2.32
N THR A 52 -18.49 -33.57 -2.14
CA THR A 52 -19.49 -33.80 -3.20
C THR A 52 -20.85 -33.09 -3.02
N THR A 53 -21.14 -32.35 -1.92
CA THR A 53 -22.53 -31.89 -1.65
C THR A 53 -22.79 -30.43 -1.22
N GLY A 54 -21.78 -29.58 -1.03
CA GLY A 54 -21.94 -28.12 -1.11
C GLY A 54 -23.00 -27.38 -0.26
N ASP A 55 -23.15 -27.65 1.04
CA ASP A 55 -24.05 -26.88 1.93
C ASP A 55 -23.34 -26.17 3.11
N THR A 56 -23.63 -24.88 3.27
CA THR A 56 -23.16 -23.98 4.36
C THR A 56 -24.06 -24.07 5.60
N LEU A 57 -23.45 -24.17 6.79
CA LEU A 57 -24.15 -24.08 8.08
C LEU A 57 -23.55 -22.97 8.96
N ALA A 58 -24.39 -21.99 9.31
CA ALA A 58 -24.09 -20.86 10.19
C ALA A 58 -24.35 -21.23 11.66
N LEU A 59 -23.47 -20.84 12.60
CA LEU A 59 -23.78 -20.84 14.03
C LEU A 59 -23.08 -19.71 14.81
N THR A 60 -23.80 -19.24 15.82
CA THR A 60 -23.75 -17.97 16.57
C THR A 60 -22.87 -17.97 17.83
N THR A 61 -22.45 -16.78 18.27
CA THR A 61 -21.60 -16.52 19.46
C THR A 61 -22.37 -16.22 20.75
N GLN A 62 -21.93 -16.78 21.88
CA GLN A 62 -22.05 -16.35 23.30
C GLN A 62 -21.30 -17.40 24.16
N ASP A 63 -20.59 -17.20 25.27
CA ASP A 63 -20.48 -16.12 26.26
C ASP A 63 -19.11 -16.17 26.98
N THR A 64 -18.80 -15.03 27.62
CA THR A 64 -17.65 -14.60 28.44
C THR A 64 -17.41 -15.36 29.76
N ILE A 65 -16.18 -15.24 30.33
CA ILE A 65 -15.77 -14.94 31.74
C ILE A 65 -14.26 -15.31 31.85
N GLY A 66 -13.31 -14.39 32.09
CA GLY A 66 -12.97 -13.85 33.41
C GLY A 66 -11.53 -13.31 33.40
N LEU A 67 -11.38 -12.02 33.71
CA LEU A 67 -10.15 -11.22 33.67
C LEU A 67 -9.38 -11.27 35.00
N SER A 68 -8.10 -11.63 34.95
CA SER A 68 -7.01 -11.02 35.72
C SER A 68 -5.68 -11.67 35.31
N ASN A 69 -4.72 -10.88 34.82
CA ASN A 69 -3.31 -11.20 34.45
C ASN A 69 -2.94 -11.19 32.95
N VAL A 70 -3.81 -10.74 32.05
CA VAL A 70 -3.52 -10.77 30.59
C VAL A 70 -2.82 -9.50 30.06
N ALA A 71 -2.82 -8.39 30.80
CA ALA A 71 -2.23 -7.13 30.35
C ALA A 71 -0.69 -7.16 30.21
N TYR A 72 0.01 -8.12 30.84
CA TYR A 72 1.46 -8.23 30.78
C TYR A 72 1.97 -9.18 29.68
N LEU A 73 1.15 -10.13 29.22
CA LEU A 73 1.54 -11.12 28.20
C LEU A 73 1.01 -10.79 26.79
N GLN A 74 -0.02 -9.95 26.65
CA GLN A 74 -0.57 -9.58 25.33
C GLN A 74 0.22 -8.49 24.61
N ASN A 75 1.03 -7.69 25.31
CA ASN A 75 1.86 -6.66 24.68
C ASN A 75 3.25 -7.18 24.23
N THR A 76 3.67 -8.38 24.65
CA THR A 76 5.00 -8.92 24.35
C THR A 76 5.05 -9.92 23.19
N ALA A 77 3.90 -10.40 22.69
CA ALA A 77 3.86 -11.47 21.66
C ALA A 77 3.50 -10.99 20.23
N ARG A 78 3.00 -9.77 20.05
CA ARG A 78 2.50 -9.30 18.75
C ARG A 78 3.57 -9.01 17.68
N PRO A 79 4.78 -8.49 18.01
CA PRO A 79 5.78 -8.18 16.97
C PRO A 79 6.54 -9.41 16.43
N LEU A 80 6.66 -10.49 17.21
CA LEU A 80 7.52 -11.63 16.85
C LEU A 80 6.85 -12.65 15.92
N GLN A 81 5.52 -12.70 15.84
CA GLN A 81 4.80 -13.60 14.94
C GLN A 81 4.64 -13.07 13.50
N GLN A 82 4.96 -11.80 13.23
CA GLN A 82 4.87 -11.20 11.89
C GLN A 82 6.08 -11.49 10.98
N GLN A 83 7.20 -12.04 11.50
CA GLN A 83 8.47 -12.12 10.75
C GLN A 83 8.74 -13.45 10.01
N SER A 84 7.98 -14.53 10.23
CA SER A 84 8.36 -15.87 9.74
C SER A 84 8.22 -16.11 8.23
N GLY A 85 7.81 -15.11 7.44
CA GLY A 85 7.70 -15.17 5.98
C GLY A 85 8.46 -14.07 5.23
N GLN A 86 9.19 -13.20 5.93
CA GLN A 86 9.95 -12.11 5.33
C GLN A 86 11.38 -12.55 4.97
N PRO A 87 12.02 -11.99 3.92
CA PRO A 87 13.45 -12.17 3.66
C PRO A 87 14.29 -11.78 4.89
N LEU A 88 15.39 -12.50 5.14
CA LEU A 88 16.24 -12.30 6.32
C LEU A 88 16.75 -10.86 6.43
N GLU A 89 17.10 -10.25 5.30
CA GLU A 89 17.57 -8.87 5.23
C GLU A 89 16.51 -7.86 5.71
N GLN A 90 15.23 -8.14 5.45
CA GLN A 90 14.14 -7.32 5.97
C GLN A 90 13.97 -7.54 7.48
N GLN A 91 14.05 -8.78 7.95
CA GLN A 91 13.98 -9.07 9.39
C GLN A 91 15.07 -8.36 10.17
N VAL A 92 16.29 -8.31 9.62
CA VAL A 92 17.43 -7.57 10.18
C VAL A 92 17.14 -6.07 10.24
N ARG A 93 16.67 -5.46 9.14
CA ARG A 93 16.33 -4.01 9.11
C ARG A 93 15.27 -3.65 10.15
N ASP A 94 14.18 -4.40 10.19
CA ASP A 94 13.10 -4.18 11.15
C ASP A 94 13.59 -4.34 12.60
N SER A 95 14.48 -5.30 12.83
CA SER A 95 15.07 -5.55 14.14
C SER A 95 15.99 -4.41 14.58
N ILE A 96 16.83 -3.88 13.67
CA ILE A 96 17.68 -2.70 13.91
C ILE A 96 16.81 -1.50 14.28
N GLU A 97 15.73 -1.23 13.54
CA GLU A 97 14.85 -0.09 13.81
C GLU A 97 14.26 -0.15 15.22
N ARG A 98 13.69 -1.31 15.61
CA ARG A 98 13.11 -1.49 16.95
C ARG A 98 14.16 -1.35 18.06
N ALA A 99 15.32 -1.98 17.91
CA ALA A 99 16.38 -1.92 18.91
C ALA A 99 16.99 -0.51 19.03
N THR A 100 17.14 0.19 17.91
CA THR A 100 17.61 1.58 17.86
C THR A 100 16.65 2.50 18.59
N ARG A 101 15.34 2.36 18.36
CA ARG A 101 14.31 3.11 19.08
C ARG A 101 14.39 2.84 20.58
N GLN A 102 14.47 1.57 20.98
CA GLN A 102 14.58 1.19 22.39
C GLN A 102 15.79 1.84 23.08
N VAL A 103 16.99 1.73 22.48
CA VAL A 103 18.21 2.32 23.05
C VAL A 103 18.12 3.86 23.12
N ALA A 104 17.54 4.50 22.10
CA ALA A 104 17.35 5.96 22.10
C ALA A 104 16.37 6.41 23.20
N GLU A 105 15.23 5.74 23.33
CA GLU A 105 14.22 6.06 24.35
C GLU A 105 14.75 5.84 25.77
N GLU A 106 15.47 4.73 26.02
CA GLU A 106 16.08 4.44 27.33
C GLU A 106 17.13 5.48 27.73
N THR A 107 17.98 5.90 26.80
CA THR A 107 19.07 6.85 27.08
C THR A 107 18.56 8.26 27.28
N GLU A 108 17.53 8.67 26.55
CA GLU A 108 16.87 9.96 26.72
C GLU A 108 16.11 10.02 28.06
N MET A 109 15.38 8.95 28.40
CA MET A 109 14.61 8.85 29.65
C MET A 109 15.51 8.90 30.90
N ASN A 110 16.65 8.21 30.85
CA ASN A 110 17.59 8.17 31.98
C ASN A 110 18.55 9.36 32.02
N HIS A 111 18.59 10.17 30.96
CA HIS A 111 19.59 11.22 30.74
C HIS A 111 21.02 10.73 31.01
N SER A 112 21.30 9.49 30.56
CA SER A 112 22.54 8.78 30.82
C SER A 112 22.80 7.79 29.69
N MET A 113 24.05 7.71 29.24
CA MET A 113 24.46 6.88 28.11
C MET A 113 25.86 6.32 28.31
N GLY A 114 25.98 5.01 28.13
CA GLY A 114 27.26 4.30 28.09
C GLY A 114 27.95 4.45 26.73
N ASP A 115 29.26 4.23 26.70
CA ASP A 115 30.07 4.36 25.47
C ASP A 115 29.65 3.37 24.37
N TRP A 116 29.19 2.17 24.76
CA TRP A 116 28.68 1.15 23.84
C TRP A 116 27.30 1.50 23.26
N GLN A 117 26.43 2.15 24.04
CA GLN A 117 25.15 2.68 23.56
C GLN A 117 25.38 3.84 22.58
N ALA A 118 26.32 4.75 22.88
CA ALA A 118 26.71 5.82 21.97
C ALA A 118 27.22 5.25 20.64
N LEU A 119 28.08 4.24 20.70
CA LEU A 119 28.57 3.52 19.52
C LEU A 119 27.43 2.85 18.75
N ALA A 120 26.53 2.12 19.43
CA ALA A 120 25.43 1.43 18.77
C ALA A 120 24.47 2.40 18.05
N LEU A 121 24.07 3.50 18.72
CA LEU A 121 23.19 4.52 18.13
C LEU A 121 23.84 5.22 16.94
N ALA A 122 25.10 5.66 17.08
CA ALA A 122 25.84 6.30 16.00
C ALA A 122 25.90 5.41 14.76
N ARG A 123 26.24 4.12 14.94
CA ARG A 123 26.38 3.17 13.83
C ARG A 123 25.03 2.74 13.24
N ALA A 124 23.95 2.80 14.01
CA ALA A 124 22.59 2.67 13.52
C ALA A 124 22.07 3.91 12.76
N GLY A 125 22.89 4.95 12.59
CA GLY A 125 22.54 6.17 11.86
C GLY A 125 21.74 7.19 12.68
N LYS A 126 21.72 7.07 14.01
CA LYS A 126 21.13 8.07 14.91
C LYS A 126 22.20 9.02 15.44
N GLN A 127 21.83 10.28 15.58
CA GLN A 127 22.69 11.28 16.22
C GLN A 127 22.83 10.95 17.71
N VAL A 128 24.07 10.89 18.20
CA VAL A 128 24.34 10.77 19.64
C VAL A 128 24.04 12.12 20.30
N PRO A 129 23.27 12.17 21.41
CA PRO A 129 22.94 13.42 22.07
C PRO A 129 24.17 14.22 22.50
N ALA A 130 24.15 15.54 22.31
CA ALA A 130 25.30 16.41 22.59
C ALA A 130 25.77 16.35 24.06
N TRP A 131 24.84 16.12 24.99
CA TRP A 131 25.13 16.00 26.42
C TRP A 131 26.05 14.80 26.74
N TYR A 132 26.09 13.76 25.90
CA TYR A 132 27.00 12.63 26.09
C TYR A 132 28.47 13.11 26.01
N LEU A 133 28.83 13.84 24.96
CA LEU A 133 30.19 14.38 24.81
C LEU A 133 30.52 15.39 25.90
N GLU A 134 29.58 16.26 26.26
CA GLU A 134 29.76 17.24 27.34
C GLU A 134 30.07 16.56 28.68
N GLY A 135 29.26 15.59 29.09
CA GLY A 135 29.50 14.81 30.30
C GLY A 135 30.81 14.01 30.23
N LYS A 136 31.12 13.42 29.07
CA LYS A 136 32.33 12.61 28.87
C LYS A 136 33.62 13.44 29.00
N LYS A 137 33.62 14.71 28.57
CA LYS A 137 34.79 15.61 28.76
C LYS A 137 35.18 15.72 30.23
N GLY A 138 34.19 15.82 31.12
CA GLY A 138 34.42 15.84 32.57
C GLY A 138 35.06 14.56 33.09
N VAL A 139 34.54 13.40 32.66
CA VAL A 139 35.07 12.07 33.02
C VAL A 139 36.52 11.92 32.56
N VAL A 140 36.81 12.19 31.29
CA VAL A 140 38.17 12.05 30.73
C VAL A 140 39.17 12.97 31.42
N LYS A 141 38.75 14.19 31.78
CA LYS A 141 39.61 15.15 32.50
C LYS A 141 39.97 14.69 33.91
N GLN A 142 39.05 14.04 34.61
CA GLN A 142 39.23 13.62 36.02
C GLN A 142 39.85 12.22 36.14
N TYR A 143 39.66 11.36 35.15
CA TYR A 143 40.09 9.96 35.18
C TYR A 143 41.59 9.77 35.49
N PRO A 144 42.53 10.60 34.98
CA PRO A 144 43.95 10.51 35.36
C PRO A 144 44.22 10.72 36.86
N ASP A 145 43.37 11.46 37.57
CA ASP A 145 43.54 11.81 39.00
C ASP A 145 42.73 10.91 39.94
N GLU A 146 41.81 10.11 39.41
CA GLU A 146 41.02 9.14 40.19
C GLU A 146 41.87 7.96 40.69
N ARG A 147 41.38 7.24 41.71
CA ARG A 147 42.04 6.13 42.43
C ARG A 147 42.87 5.20 41.52
N PRO A 148 44.22 5.31 41.49
CA PRO A 148 45.08 4.57 40.55
C PRO A 148 44.90 3.05 40.60
N GLU A 149 44.54 2.51 41.76
CA GLU A 149 44.34 1.07 41.98
C GLU A 149 43.12 0.45 41.27
N ARG A 150 42.17 1.28 40.82
CA ARG A 150 40.93 0.82 40.16
C ARG A 150 40.93 1.03 38.64
N LYS A 151 41.94 1.70 38.10
CA LYS A 151 41.99 2.04 36.67
C LYS A 151 42.14 0.80 35.81
N LYS A 152 41.47 0.79 34.67
CA LYS A 152 41.57 -0.24 33.63
C LYS A 152 42.01 0.40 32.32
N ILE A 153 42.92 -0.25 31.60
CA ILE A 153 43.35 0.27 30.29
C ILE A 153 42.16 0.30 29.31
N THR A 154 41.27 -0.69 29.46
CA THR A 154 40.02 -0.81 28.70
C THR A 154 39.05 0.35 28.90
N ASP A 155 39.20 1.18 29.94
CA ASP A 155 38.40 2.40 30.06
C ASP A 155 38.82 3.45 29.03
N TYR A 156 40.13 3.67 28.81
CA TYR A 156 40.61 4.58 27.76
C TYR A 156 40.22 4.08 26.37
N GLU A 157 40.33 2.78 26.14
CA GLU A 157 39.99 2.14 24.86
C GLU A 157 38.48 2.26 24.56
N ARG A 158 37.63 1.94 25.54
CA ARG A 158 36.18 2.07 25.42
C ARG A 158 35.73 3.52 25.27
N MET A 159 36.28 4.44 26.06
CA MET A 159 35.95 5.87 25.94
C MET A 159 36.38 6.43 24.57
N THR A 160 37.52 5.98 24.02
CA THR A 160 37.96 6.34 22.66
C THR A 160 36.89 5.98 21.63
N LEU A 161 36.36 4.75 21.69
CA LEU A 161 35.32 4.27 20.77
C LEU A 161 33.98 5.01 20.91
N GLY A 162 33.56 5.32 22.13
CA GLY A 162 32.34 6.10 22.35
C GLY A 162 32.48 7.56 21.89
N VAL A 163 33.61 8.20 22.18
CA VAL A 163 33.90 9.58 21.79
C VAL A 163 33.96 9.74 20.27
N ILE A 164 34.71 8.87 19.57
CA ILE A 164 34.79 8.93 18.10
C ILE A 164 33.44 8.65 17.45
N ALA A 165 32.65 7.71 18.00
CA ALA A 165 31.32 7.41 17.49
C ALA A 165 30.35 8.59 17.63
N ALA A 166 30.48 9.37 18.70
CA ALA A 166 29.69 10.57 18.92
C ALA A 166 30.23 11.81 18.19
N GLY A 167 31.30 11.68 17.39
CA GLY A 167 31.90 12.78 16.61
C GLY A 167 32.92 13.62 17.38
N GLY A 168 33.42 13.16 18.54
CA GLY A 168 34.51 13.80 19.26
C GLY A 168 35.90 13.30 18.81
N ASP A 169 36.94 14.12 19.02
CA ASP A 169 38.34 13.74 18.74
C ASP A 169 39.04 13.19 19.99
N PRO A 170 39.37 11.88 20.06
CA PRO A 170 40.03 11.28 21.22
C PRO A 170 41.51 11.67 21.41
N GLN A 171 42.14 12.35 20.44
CA GLN A 171 43.52 12.88 20.60
C GLN A 171 43.59 14.12 21.49
N THR A 172 42.52 14.93 21.50
CA THR A 172 42.49 16.22 22.20
C THR A 172 41.34 16.34 23.20
N PHE A 173 40.59 15.26 23.42
CA PHE A 173 39.34 15.27 24.19
C PHE A 173 39.54 15.69 25.65
N GLY A 174 38.87 16.77 26.06
CA GLY A 174 39.00 17.29 27.43
C GLY A 174 40.40 17.82 27.79
N GLY A 175 41.27 18.05 26.79
CA GLY A 175 42.67 18.47 26.98
C GLY A 175 43.65 17.31 27.19
N TYR A 176 43.22 16.05 26.94
CA TYR A 176 44.05 14.85 27.10
C TYR A 176 43.99 13.97 25.84
N SER A 177 45.09 13.29 25.53
CA SER A 177 45.11 12.21 24.54
C SER A 177 44.85 10.87 25.21
N MET A 178 43.68 10.28 24.96
CA MET A 178 43.39 8.91 25.43
C MET A 178 44.25 7.89 24.70
N LEU A 179 44.58 8.16 23.43
CA LEU A 179 45.39 7.29 22.58
C LEU A 179 46.83 7.16 23.11
N GLU A 180 47.42 8.26 23.59
CA GLU A 180 48.74 8.23 24.25
C GLU A 180 48.73 7.34 25.50
N LYS A 181 47.65 7.39 26.29
CA LYS A 181 47.49 6.52 27.46
C LYS A 181 47.36 5.05 27.11
N ILE A 182 46.92 4.73 25.90
CA ILE A 182 46.84 3.36 25.38
C ILE A 182 48.23 2.88 24.94
N TYR A 183 48.87 3.54 23.95
CA TYR A 183 50.12 3.03 23.38
C TYR A 183 51.36 3.21 24.28
N ASN A 184 51.32 4.15 25.23
CA ASN A 184 52.37 4.37 26.24
C ASN A 184 51.90 4.02 27.66
N SER A 185 51.00 3.03 27.79
CA SER A 185 50.52 2.56 29.09
C SER A 185 51.68 2.18 30.03
N GLU A 186 51.77 2.83 31.19
CA GLU A 186 52.81 2.58 32.21
C GLU A 186 52.54 1.31 33.03
N ASP A 187 53.56 0.76 33.69
CA ASP A 187 53.38 -0.40 34.55
C ASP A 187 52.45 -0.11 35.73
N TYR A 188 51.53 -1.03 36.00
CA TYR A 188 50.68 -0.98 37.17
C TYR A 188 51.36 -1.63 38.37
N THR A 189 51.57 -0.86 39.44
CA THR A 189 52.11 -1.38 40.71
C THR A 189 51.00 -1.47 41.77
N PRO A 190 50.49 -2.68 42.10
CA PRO A 190 49.49 -2.83 43.15
C PRO A 190 50.07 -2.53 44.55
N LYS A 191 49.20 -2.11 45.49
CA LYS A 191 49.58 -1.91 46.92
C LYS A 191 50.22 -3.14 47.58
N LYS A 192 49.91 -4.35 47.06
CA LYS A 192 50.56 -5.62 47.39
C LYS A 192 50.72 -6.44 46.11
N GLY A 193 51.94 -6.77 45.72
CA GLY A 193 52.24 -7.58 44.53
C GLY A 193 53.47 -7.08 43.76
N LYS A 194 53.81 -7.76 42.66
CA LYS A 194 54.84 -7.31 41.72
C LYS A 194 54.22 -6.31 40.72
N PRO A 195 55.02 -5.38 40.14
CA PRO A 195 54.60 -4.60 38.99
C PRO A 195 54.07 -5.51 37.87
N GLN A 196 53.00 -5.09 37.22
CA GLN A 196 52.36 -5.77 36.11
C GLN A 196 52.30 -4.82 34.92
N ASP A 197 52.53 -5.33 33.70
CA ASP A 197 52.29 -4.56 32.50
C ASP A 197 50.80 -4.24 32.41
N TYR A 198 50.46 -2.95 32.31
CA TYR A 198 49.09 -2.50 32.39
C TYR A 198 48.24 -2.92 31.18
N MET A 199 48.86 -3.02 29.99
CA MET A 199 48.21 -3.46 28.76
C MET A 199 47.73 -4.92 28.87
N THR A 200 48.56 -5.79 29.44
CA THR A 200 48.27 -7.23 29.52
C THR A 200 47.66 -7.64 30.86
N ARG A 201 47.54 -6.73 31.84
CA ARG A 201 46.94 -7.03 33.16
C ARG A 201 45.52 -7.59 33.07
N GLN A 202 44.75 -7.18 32.06
CA GLN A 202 43.39 -7.69 31.80
C GLN A 202 43.39 -8.87 30.82
N GLY A 203 44.53 -9.56 30.68
CA GLY A 203 44.69 -10.64 29.75
C GLY A 203 44.79 -10.15 28.30
N THR A 204 44.31 -10.96 27.37
CA THR A 204 44.21 -10.60 25.94
C THR A 204 43.26 -9.43 25.69
N ASN A 205 42.33 -9.15 26.61
CA ASN A 205 41.30 -8.13 26.45
C ASN A 205 41.85 -6.70 26.26
N GLY A 206 42.89 -6.32 27.02
CA GLY A 206 43.52 -5.00 26.84
C GLY A 206 44.16 -4.85 25.47
N VAL A 207 44.92 -5.86 25.02
CA VAL A 207 45.57 -5.83 23.69
C VAL A 207 44.55 -5.79 22.55
N ILE A 208 43.45 -6.53 22.67
CA ILE A 208 42.36 -6.56 21.69
C ILE A 208 41.72 -5.17 21.57
N PHE A 209 41.29 -4.58 22.68
CA PHE A 209 40.63 -3.27 22.65
C PHE A 209 41.59 -2.13 22.32
N ALA A 210 42.88 -2.25 22.66
CA ALA A 210 43.91 -1.31 22.19
C ALA A 210 43.97 -1.27 20.65
N LEU A 211 44.04 -2.43 19.99
CA LEU A 211 44.02 -2.49 18.53
C LEU A 211 42.74 -1.89 17.94
N ILE A 212 41.57 -2.29 18.46
CA ILE A 212 40.28 -1.76 17.99
C ILE A 212 40.22 -0.24 18.15
N ALA A 213 40.60 0.30 19.31
CA ALA A 213 40.59 1.73 19.59
C ALA A 213 41.55 2.51 18.69
N LEU A 214 42.80 2.04 18.55
CA LEU A 214 43.81 2.70 17.71
C LEU A 214 43.40 2.66 16.23
N ASP A 215 42.80 1.57 15.75
CA ASP A 215 42.40 1.41 14.35
C ASP A 215 41.03 2.01 14.01
N SER A 216 40.24 2.35 15.03
CA SER A 216 38.90 2.88 14.87
C SER A 216 38.87 4.15 14.02
N GLY A 217 39.74 5.11 14.33
CA GLY A 217 40.01 6.31 13.54
C GLY A 217 41.36 6.30 12.84
N ASN A 218 41.99 5.13 12.64
CA ASN A 218 43.35 5.03 12.07
C ASN A 218 44.37 5.99 12.73
N PHE A 219 44.38 6.03 14.06
CA PHE A 219 45.17 7.00 14.79
C PHE A 219 46.66 6.73 14.67
N GLU A 220 47.49 7.78 14.64
CA GLU A 220 48.94 7.63 14.62
C GLU A 220 49.45 7.01 15.93
N VAL A 221 50.36 6.05 15.80
CA VAL A 221 51.09 5.47 16.94
C VAL A 221 52.58 5.73 16.69
N PRO A 222 53.27 6.48 17.57
CA PRO A 222 54.68 6.78 17.40
C PRO A 222 55.53 5.50 17.29
N ALA A 223 56.57 5.54 16.46
CA ALA A 223 57.44 4.38 16.24
C ALA A 223 58.20 3.94 17.52
N ASP A 224 58.43 4.88 18.44
CA ASP A 224 59.05 4.67 19.75
C ASP A 224 58.03 4.35 20.86
N ALA A 225 56.74 4.23 20.53
CA ALA A 225 55.71 3.84 21.49
C ALA A 225 56.03 2.50 22.16
N ARG A 226 55.67 2.39 23.45
CA ARG A 226 55.83 1.16 24.21
C ARG A 226 55.10 0.01 23.52
N TRP A 227 53.84 0.22 23.15
CA TRP A 227 52.97 -0.69 22.43
C TRP A 227 52.67 -0.15 21.02
N THR A 228 53.46 -0.59 20.03
CA THR A 228 53.16 -0.33 18.61
C THR A 228 52.10 -1.32 18.11
N ARG A 229 51.46 -1.02 16.97
CA ARG A 229 50.50 -1.95 16.33
C ARG A 229 51.12 -3.30 16.05
N GLU A 230 52.34 -3.31 15.52
CA GLU A 230 53.08 -4.53 15.20
C GLU A 230 53.31 -5.37 16.45
N LYS A 231 53.69 -4.74 17.57
CA LYS A 231 53.85 -5.43 18.86
C LYS A 231 52.52 -5.99 19.37
N LEU A 232 51.43 -5.24 19.28
CA LEU A 232 50.10 -5.68 19.72
C LEU A 232 49.60 -6.86 18.86
N VAL A 233 49.70 -6.76 17.54
CA VAL A 233 49.33 -7.84 16.59
C VAL A 233 50.17 -9.08 16.86
N GLN A 234 51.50 -8.96 16.90
CA GLN A 234 52.39 -10.09 17.13
C GLN A 234 52.11 -10.75 18.49
N TRP A 235 51.98 -9.97 19.56
CA TRP A 235 51.68 -10.50 20.88
C TRP A 235 50.35 -11.25 20.89
N LEU A 236 49.31 -10.73 20.22
CA LEU A 236 48.02 -11.40 20.13
C LEU A 236 48.10 -12.72 19.35
N LEU A 237 48.86 -12.77 18.24
CA LEU A 237 49.11 -14.01 17.50
C LEU A 237 49.82 -15.07 18.38
N GLU A 238 50.77 -14.66 19.23
CA GLU A 238 51.47 -15.54 20.18
C GLU A 238 50.57 -16.11 21.28
N GLN A 239 49.42 -15.48 21.55
CA GLN A 239 48.42 -15.97 22.50
C GLN A 239 47.37 -16.90 21.89
N GLN A 240 47.38 -17.16 20.58
CA GLN A 240 46.41 -18.07 19.96
C GLN A 240 46.58 -19.48 20.54
N THR A 241 45.47 -20.12 20.88
CA THR A 241 45.48 -21.49 21.40
C THR A 241 45.76 -22.50 20.29
N LYS A 242 46.21 -23.69 20.70
CA LYS A 242 46.41 -24.82 19.79
C LYS A 242 45.13 -25.27 19.08
N THR A 243 43.96 -24.95 19.62
CA THR A 243 42.67 -25.24 18.96
C THR A 243 42.28 -24.18 17.93
N GLY A 244 43.04 -23.09 17.81
CA GLY A 244 42.79 -22.00 16.86
C GLY A 244 42.04 -20.79 17.44
N GLY A 245 41.58 -20.84 18.69
CA GLY A 245 40.87 -19.73 19.34
C GLY A 245 41.78 -18.84 20.20
N TRP A 246 41.18 -17.91 20.95
CA TRP A 246 41.83 -17.12 22.00
C TRP A 246 41.11 -17.28 23.33
N ARG A 247 41.81 -16.98 24.43
CA ARG A 247 41.25 -16.96 25.79
C ARG A 247 41.64 -15.66 26.48
N LEU A 248 40.96 -15.37 27.59
CA LEU A 248 41.27 -14.20 28.41
C LEU A 248 42.64 -14.34 29.10
N GLY A 249 42.96 -15.53 29.63
CA GLY A 249 44.21 -15.77 30.37
C GLY A 249 45.47 -15.73 29.49
N ILE A 250 46.59 -15.30 30.08
CA ILE A 250 47.90 -15.27 29.42
C ILE A 250 48.59 -16.64 29.56
N GLY A 251 49.25 -17.11 28.50
CA GLY A 251 50.01 -18.36 28.55
C GLY A 251 49.15 -19.63 28.57
N GLU A 252 47.90 -19.53 28.10
CA GLU A 252 46.95 -20.64 28.06
C GLU A 252 46.88 -21.32 26.68
N GLN A 253 47.95 -21.31 25.89
CA GLN A 253 47.94 -21.82 24.51
C GLN A 253 47.57 -23.31 24.42
N ASP A 254 47.78 -24.08 25.48
CA ASP A 254 47.43 -25.50 25.57
C ASP A 254 45.94 -25.78 25.87
N LYS A 255 45.13 -24.73 26.08
CA LYS A 255 43.70 -24.85 26.41
C LYS A 255 42.82 -24.64 25.18
N THR A 256 41.52 -25.01 25.27
CA THR A 256 40.54 -24.69 24.21
C THR A 256 40.24 -23.20 24.17
N GLY A 257 39.97 -22.63 22.99
CA GLY A 257 39.54 -21.25 22.83
C GLY A 257 38.24 -20.92 23.59
N ASP A 258 38.01 -19.62 23.78
CA ASP A 258 36.77 -19.01 24.28
C ASP A 258 36.08 -18.24 23.15
N VAL A 259 34.75 -18.33 23.03
CA VAL A 259 34.01 -17.78 21.88
C VAL A 259 34.15 -16.26 21.81
N ASP A 260 33.89 -15.56 22.92
CA ASP A 260 33.92 -14.10 22.98
C ASP A 260 35.31 -13.58 22.67
N MET A 261 36.33 -14.13 23.36
CA MET A 261 37.71 -13.69 23.16
C MET A 261 38.21 -14.01 21.75
N THR A 262 37.77 -15.11 21.14
CA THR A 262 38.12 -15.45 19.76
C THR A 262 37.48 -14.48 18.77
N ALA A 263 36.19 -14.19 18.93
CA ALA A 263 35.49 -13.25 18.07
C ALA A 263 36.08 -11.84 18.19
N MET A 264 36.36 -11.37 19.41
CA MET A 264 36.96 -10.05 19.62
C MET A 264 38.40 -9.95 19.08
N ALA A 265 39.20 -11.02 19.20
CA ALA A 265 40.52 -11.08 18.57
C ALA A 265 40.42 -10.99 17.04
N LEU A 266 39.43 -11.67 16.43
CA LEU A 266 39.16 -11.55 14.99
C LEU A 266 38.77 -10.11 14.62
N ILE A 267 37.93 -9.44 15.40
CA ILE A 267 37.57 -8.02 15.17
C ILE A 267 38.82 -7.14 15.18
N ALA A 268 39.69 -7.30 16.19
CA ALA A 268 40.93 -6.54 16.33
C ALA A 268 41.93 -6.80 15.19
N LEU A 269 41.97 -8.03 14.67
CA LEU A 269 42.89 -8.44 13.61
C LEU A 269 42.36 -8.17 12.19
N ALA A 270 41.07 -7.83 12.03
CA ALA A 270 40.45 -7.58 10.73
C ALA A 270 41.17 -6.53 9.85
N PRO A 271 41.74 -5.42 10.39
CA PRO A 271 42.53 -4.48 9.60
C PRO A 271 43.81 -5.08 9.00
N TYR A 272 44.30 -6.19 9.55
CA TYR A 272 45.57 -6.82 9.20
C TYR A 272 45.40 -8.15 8.46
N LYS A 273 44.17 -8.51 8.09
CA LYS A 273 43.81 -9.83 7.53
C LYS A 273 44.52 -10.22 6.23
N GLU A 274 45.16 -9.26 5.55
CA GLU A 274 45.97 -9.51 4.35
C GLU A 274 47.42 -9.95 4.69
N GLN A 275 47.86 -9.76 5.94
CA GLN A 275 49.15 -10.28 6.40
C GLN A 275 49.08 -11.81 6.48
N PRO A 276 50.03 -12.56 5.89
CA PRO A 276 49.92 -14.03 5.81
C PRO A 276 49.71 -14.74 7.15
N GLU A 277 50.42 -14.30 8.19
CA GLU A 277 50.33 -14.85 9.56
C GLU A 277 48.99 -14.53 10.23
N VAL A 278 48.47 -13.33 10.01
CA VAL A 278 47.15 -12.92 10.53
C VAL A 278 46.04 -13.68 9.81
N ARG A 279 46.12 -13.79 8.48
CA ARG A 279 45.19 -14.58 7.67
C ARG A 279 45.11 -16.02 8.14
N ALA A 280 46.27 -16.67 8.30
CA ALA A 280 46.33 -18.05 8.77
C ALA A 280 45.78 -18.22 10.20
N ALA A 281 46.01 -17.24 11.09
CA ALA A 281 45.42 -17.26 12.42
C ALA A 281 43.90 -17.07 12.38
N ALA A 282 43.40 -16.15 11.54
CA ALA A 282 41.98 -15.91 11.37
C ALA A 282 41.25 -17.14 10.80
N GLU A 283 41.82 -17.81 9.80
CA GLU A 283 41.27 -19.05 9.23
C GLU A 283 41.08 -20.14 10.30
N ARG A 284 42.10 -20.39 11.13
CA ARG A 284 42.00 -21.35 12.25
C ARG A 284 40.91 -20.97 13.25
N ALA A 285 40.76 -19.69 13.54
CA ALA A 285 39.77 -19.20 14.48
C ALA A 285 38.34 -19.31 13.96
N VAL A 286 38.13 -18.99 12.68
CA VAL A 286 36.83 -19.14 12.01
C VAL A 286 36.44 -20.62 11.90
N GLU A 287 37.40 -21.51 11.57
CA GLU A 287 37.18 -22.95 11.58
C GLU A 287 36.78 -23.46 12.97
N TRP A 288 37.52 -23.02 14.00
CA TRP A 288 37.21 -23.37 15.38
C TRP A 288 35.82 -22.88 15.82
N LEU A 289 35.47 -21.63 15.53
CA LEU A 289 34.14 -21.06 15.82
C LEU A 289 33.02 -21.85 15.13
N SER A 290 33.14 -22.15 13.84
CA SER A 290 32.15 -22.97 13.12
C SER A 290 32.01 -24.38 13.73
N GLY A 291 33.10 -24.94 14.27
CA GLY A 291 33.14 -26.23 14.95
C GLY A 291 32.44 -26.25 16.31
N VAL A 292 32.45 -25.13 17.05
CA VAL A 292 31.81 -25.02 18.38
C VAL A 292 30.40 -24.41 18.33
N GLN A 293 29.90 -24.03 17.16
CA GLN A 293 28.56 -23.48 16.96
C GLN A 293 27.47 -24.52 17.31
N LEU A 294 26.44 -24.09 18.05
CA LEU A 294 25.30 -24.91 18.44
C LEU A 294 24.31 -25.13 17.28
N ASN A 295 23.47 -26.17 17.37
CA ASN A 295 22.53 -26.54 16.30
C ASN A 295 21.52 -25.44 15.93
N ASN A 296 21.20 -24.53 16.86
CA ASN A 296 20.30 -23.40 16.64
C ASN A 296 21.02 -22.15 16.09
N GLY A 297 22.29 -22.27 15.71
CA GLY A 297 23.11 -21.19 15.19
C GLY A 297 23.82 -20.34 16.25
N GLY A 298 23.51 -20.54 17.54
CA GLY A 298 24.08 -19.78 18.66
C GLY A 298 25.40 -20.34 19.19
N PHE A 299 25.88 -19.75 20.28
CA PHE A 299 27.13 -20.10 20.94
C PHE A 299 26.98 -20.09 22.46
N GLY A 300 27.60 -21.07 23.12
CA GLY A 300 27.77 -21.05 24.57
C GLY A 300 29.11 -20.40 24.94
N SER A 301 29.13 -19.63 26.03
CA SER A 301 30.40 -19.20 26.63
C SER A 301 31.02 -20.36 27.41
N MET A 302 32.31 -20.29 27.70
CA MET A 302 33.04 -21.38 28.37
C MET A 302 32.54 -21.70 29.79
N TRP A 303 31.77 -20.81 30.40
CA TRP A 303 31.34 -20.89 31.80
C TRP A 303 29.83 -20.73 32.00
N GLU A 304 29.04 -20.49 30.94
CA GLU A 304 27.60 -20.19 31.03
C GLU A 304 26.75 -20.95 29.99
N ALA A 305 25.43 -20.76 30.08
CA ALA A 305 24.48 -21.16 29.07
C ALA A 305 24.68 -20.36 27.76
N GLU A 306 23.96 -20.72 26.70
CA GLU A 306 23.94 -19.97 25.44
C GLU A 306 23.46 -18.53 25.63
N THR A 307 24.30 -17.55 25.27
CA THR A 307 23.99 -16.11 25.37
C THR A 307 23.95 -15.46 23.99
N VAL A 308 23.12 -14.42 23.84
CA VAL A 308 23.04 -13.68 22.57
C VAL A 308 24.30 -12.87 22.31
N GLU A 309 24.98 -12.39 23.36
CA GLU A 309 26.22 -11.61 23.26
C GLU A 309 27.33 -12.40 22.57
N SER A 310 27.44 -13.71 22.85
CA SER A 310 28.41 -14.58 22.18
C SER A 310 28.16 -14.64 20.67
N ALA A 311 26.89 -14.83 20.27
CA ALA A 311 26.51 -14.82 18.85
C ALA A 311 26.71 -13.44 18.22
N ALA A 312 26.44 -12.36 18.96
CA ALA A 312 26.63 -10.99 18.52
C ALA A 312 28.10 -10.70 18.20
N GLN A 313 29.04 -11.06 19.10
CA GLN A 313 30.47 -10.87 18.83
C GLN A 313 30.94 -11.66 17.61
N VAL A 314 30.49 -12.91 17.44
CA VAL A 314 30.80 -13.72 16.25
C VAL A 314 30.27 -13.06 14.97
N ALA A 315 29.03 -12.55 14.98
CA ALA A 315 28.46 -11.85 13.82
C ALA A 315 29.27 -10.59 13.45
N ILE A 316 29.71 -9.80 14.44
CA ILE A 316 30.57 -8.62 14.21
C ILE A 316 31.92 -9.04 13.63
N ALA A 317 32.54 -10.11 14.18
CA ALA A 317 33.82 -10.63 13.71
C ALA A 317 33.75 -11.09 12.25
N LEU A 318 32.75 -11.91 11.91
CA LEU A 318 32.55 -12.41 10.54
C LEU A 318 32.31 -11.25 9.57
N SER A 319 31.47 -10.29 9.94
CA SER A 319 31.19 -9.10 9.14
C SER A 319 32.46 -8.27 8.88
N ALA A 320 33.31 -8.08 9.89
CA ALA A 320 34.59 -7.37 9.76
C ALA A 320 35.59 -8.08 8.83
N HIS A 321 35.55 -9.42 8.79
CA HIS A 321 36.36 -10.22 7.87
C HIS A 321 35.75 -10.33 6.46
N GLY A 322 34.51 -9.84 6.25
CA GLY A 322 33.82 -9.92 4.97
C GLY A 322 33.17 -11.28 4.73
N MET A 323 32.75 -11.95 5.79
CA MET A 323 32.12 -13.26 5.77
C MET A 323 30.63 -13.16 6.15
N ASP A 324 29.79 -13.93 5.46
CA ASP A 324 28.37 -13.99 5.76
C ASP A 324 28.09 -14.80 7.04
N ALA A 325 27.65 -14.12 8.10
CA ALA A 325 27.25 -14.74 9.36
C ALA A 325 25.99 -15.62 9.24
N ALA A 326 25.20 -15.47 8.17
CA ALA A 326 24.10 -16.36 7.82
C ALA A 326 24.48 -17.39 6.73
N GLY A 327 25.75 -17.40 6.31
CA GLY A 327 26.24 -18.22 5.22
C GLY A 327 26.38 -19.72 5.58
N PRO A 328 26.70 -20.57 4.59
CA PRO A 328 26.75 -22.02 4.79
C PRO A 328 27.71 -22.50 5.90
N GLN A 329 28.84 -21.82 6.10
CA GLN A 329 29.82 -22.19 7.13
C GLN A 329 29.29 -22.02 8.56
N PHE A 330 28.32 -21.13 8.75
CA PHE A 330 27.71 -20.83 10.05
C PHE A 330 26.20 -21.10 10.06
N SER A 331 25.75 -22.00 9.19
CA SER A 331 24.38 -22.50 9.14
C SER A 331 24.34 -23.95 9.61
N LYS A 332 23.51 -24.22 10.62
CA LYS A 332 23.23 -25.56 11.15
C LYS A 332 21.74 -25.90 10.93
N SER A 333 21.33 -27.12 11.26
CA SER A 333 19.96 -27.61 11.00
C SER A 333 18.86 -26.82 11.72
N GLY A 334 19.17 -26.16 12.83
CA GLY A 334 18.23 -25.36 13.62
C GLY A 334 18.36 -23.86 13.44
N GLY A 335 19.26 -23.37 12.57
CA GLY A 335 19.44 -21.93 12.32
C GLY A 335 20.88 -21.54 11.98
N ASN A 336 21.08 -20.23 11.80
CA ASN A 336 22.38 -19.57 11.63
C ASN A 336 22.56 -18.45 12.67
N VAL A 337 23.75 -17.82 12.70
CA VAL A 337 24.10 -16.80 13.73
C VAL A 337 23.10 -15.65 13.76
N ILE A 338 22.68 -15.13 12.60
CA ILE A 338 21.78 -13.98 12.53
C ILE A 338 20.37 -14.36 12.98
N THR A 339 19.84 -15.49 12.50
CA THR A 339 18.54 -15.99 12.96
C THR A 339 18.53 -16.33 14.45
N ASN A 340 19.68 -16.75 15.01
CA ASN A 340 19.83 -16.96 16.44
C ASN A 340 19.70 -15.64 17.19
N ILE A 341 20.46 -14.60 16.81
CA ILE A 341 20.38 -13.27 17.44
C ILE A 341 18.95 -12.72 17.40
N LEU A 342 18.30 -12.75 16.23
CA LEU A 342 16.92 -12.27 16.05
C LEU A 342 15.94 -12.97 16.99
N SER A 343 16.18 -14.24 17.33
CA SER A 343 15.31 -15.01 18.23
C SER A 343 15.33 -14.57 19.70
N TYR A 344 16.26 -13.68 20.09
CA TYR A 344 16.34 -13.10 21.43
C TYR A 344 15.66 -11.73 21.53
N GLN A 345 15.22 -11.14 20.41
CA GLN A 345 14.57 -9.83 20.44
C GLN A 345 13.16 -9.94 21.03
N GLN A 346 12.79 -8.97 21.85
CA GLN A 346 11.46 -8.80 22.42
C GLN A 346 10.62 -7.81 21.60
N ALA A 347 9.33 -7.73 21.93
CA ALA A 347 8.38 -6.84 21.27
C ALA A 347 8.75 -5.36 21.30
N ASP A 348 9.32 -4.91 22.42
CA ASP A 348 9.77 -3.51 22.62
C ASP A 348 11.03 -3.17 21.82
N GLY A 349 11.74 -4.19 21.31
CA GLY A 349 12.99 -4.05 20.57
C GLY A 349 14.24 -4.39 21.38
N SER A 350 14.11 -4.58 22.70
CA SER A 350 15.20 -5.06 23.57
C SER A 350 15.56 -6.52 23.27
N PHE A 351 16.75 -6.96 23.67
CA PHE A 351 17.18 -8.35 23.56
C PHE A 351 17.41 -8.95 24.93
N LEU A 352 17.05 -10.23 25.08
CA LEU A 352 17.34 -11.01 26.27
C LEU A 352 18.79 -11.48 26.27
N HIS A 353 19.43 -11.50 27.44
CA HIS A 353 20.77 -12.09 27.63
C HIS A 353 20.72 -13.62 27.41
N VAL A 354 19.81 -14.30 28.12
CA VAL A 354 19.46 -15.71 27.93
C VAL A 354 17.95 -15.85 27.72
N LYS A 355 17.50 -16.91 27.02
CA LYS A 355 16.08 -17.05 26.63
C LYS A 355 15.08 -17.19 27.77
N ASP A 356 15.54 -17.51 28.98
CA ASP A 356 14.68 -17.57 30.17
C ASP A 356 14.43 -16.19 30.81
N GLY A 357 15.08 -15.14 30.29
CA GLY A 357 14.95 -13.76 30.74
C GLY A 357 15.82 -13.38 31.94
N SER A 358 16.69 -14.28 32.42
CA SER A 358 17.68 -13.96 33.45
C SER A 358 18.89 -13.19 32.86
N GLY A 359 19.65 -12.50 33.72
CA GLY A 359 20.85 -11.75 33.33
C GLY A 359 20.63 -10.26 33.05
N VAL A 360 21.58 -9.65 32.33
CA VAL A 360 21.63 -8.20 32.08
C VAL A 360 21.23 -7.88 30.64
N ASN A 361 19.93 -7.63 30.43
CA ASN A 361 19.37 -7.41 29.08
C ASN A 361 19.83 -6.12 28.39
N SER A 362 20.35 -5.13 29.14
CA SER A 362 20.85 -3.89 28.53
C SER A 362 22.09 -4.14 27.66
N MET A 363 23.01 -4.99 28.13
CA MET A 363 24.21 -5.38 27.38
C MET A 363 23.85 -6.26 26.17
N ALA A 364 22.92 -7.18 26.35
CA ALA A 364 22.38 -8.01 25.26
C ALA A 364 21.78 -7.14 24.15
N THR A 365 21.02 -6.11 24.51
CA THR A 365 20.37 -5.19 23.56
C THR A 365 21.40 -4.37 22.78
N GLU A 366 22.38 -3.76 23.46
CA GLU A 366 23.39 -2.95 22.78
C GLU A 366 24.28 -3.78 21.85
N GLN A 367 24.71 -4.98 22.28
CA GLN A 367 25.59 -5.82 21.46
C GLN A 367 24.83 -6.47 20.30
N SER A 368 23.56 -6.85 20.50
CA SER A 368 22.73 -7.35 19.40
C SER A 368 22.46 -6.27 18.36
N LEU A 369 22.19 -5.02 18.79
CA LEU A 369 22.08 -3.90 17.87
C LEU A 369 23.39 -3.69 17.08
N GLN A 370 24.53 -3.68 17.78
CA GLN A 370 25.85 -3.59 17.13
C GLN A 370 26.09 -4.71 16.11
N ALA A 371 25.73 -5.95 16.44
CA ALA A 371 25.89 -7.10 15.55
C ALA A 371 24.99 -7.05 14.32
N LEU A 372 23.72 -6.69 14.49
CA LEU A 372 22.79 -6.56 13.38
C LEU A 372 23.19 -5.40 12.46
N VAL A 373 23.65 -4.28 13.02
CA VAL A 373 24.22 -3.17 12.25
C VAL A 373 25.49 -3.60 11.52
N ALA A 374 26.40 -4.34 12.17
CA ALA A 374 27.60 -4.87 11.52
C ALA A 374 27.25 -5.81 10.36
N TYR A 375 26.23 -6.64 10.51
CA TYR A 375 25.75 -7.53 9.46
C TYR A 375 25.09 -6.76 8.31
N ASP A 376 24.25 -5.75 8.60
CA ASP A 376 23.68 -4.85 7.59
C ASP A 376 24.79 -4.09 6.83
N TYR A 377 25.85 -3.70 7.53
CA TYR A 377 27.03 -3.10 6.91
C TYR A 377 27.75 -4.07 5.98
N TYR A 378 27.91 -5.33 6.38
CA TYR A 378 28.46 -6.38 5.51
C TYR A 378 27.61 -6.55 4.24
N LEU A 379 26.29 -6.70 4.39
CA LEU A 379 25.36 -6.85 3.27
C LEU A 379 25.41 -5.65 2.29
N LYS A 380 25.62 -4.45 2.82
CA LYS A 380 25.70 -3.20 2.05
C LYS A 380 27.13 -2.81 1.63
N GLY A 381 28.15 -3.57 2.02
CA GLY A 381 29.56 -3.23 1.77
C GLY A 381 30.06 -1.95 2.47
N LYS A 382 29.47 -1.54 3.60
CA LYS A 382 29.80 -0.31 4.36
C LYS A 382 31.07 -0.40 5.21
N GLY A 383 31.78 -1.53 5.19
CA GLY A 383 32.96 -1.78 6.04
C GLY A 383 32.60 -2.29 7.43
N ALA A 384 33.56 -2.32 8.36
CA ALA A 384 33.34 -2.87 9.70
C ALA A 384 32.75 -1.85 10.68
N LEU A 385 32.03 -2.38 11.67
CA LEU A 385 31.34 -1.60 12.70
C LEU A 385 32.25 -0.59 13.41
N TYR A 386 33.45 -1.00 13.82
CA TYR A 386 34.37 -0.19 14.62
C TYR A 386 35.25 0.76 13.81
N TRP A 387 35.02 0.90 12.50
CA TRP A 387 35.81 1.77 11.64
C TRP A 387 35.07 3.07 11.33
N PHE A 388 35.60 4.18 11.85
CA PHE A 388 35.06 5.51 11.72
C PHE A 388 35.94 6.31 10.76
N HIS A 389 35.43 6.54 9.56
CA HIS A 389 35.91 7.58 8.65
C HIS A 389 34.83 8.65 8.58
N ASN A 390 35.23 9.91 8.53
CA ASN A 390 34.29 11.02 8.53
C ASN A 390 33.83 11.25 7.09
N ILE A 391 32.57 10.93 6.80
CA ILE A 391 31.84 11.51 5.66
C ILE A 391 30.91 12.55 6.27
N GLU A 392 31.02 13.79 5.82
CA GLU A 392 30.11 14.87 6.19
C GLU A 392 29.21 15.16 5.00
N VAL A 393 27.89 15.14 5.22
CA VAL A 393 26.89 15.40 4.19
C VAL A 393 25.94 16.46 4.73
N ASP A 394 25.80 17.57 4.00
CA ASP A 394 24.88 18.65 4.33
C ASP A 394 23.85 18.82 3.21
N GLY A 395 22.58 19.02 3.56
CA GLY A 395 21.46 19.11 2.62
C GLY A 395 20.74 17.80 2.32
N LEU A 396 21.07 16.68 2.99
CA LEU A 396 20.32 15.42 2.92
C LEU A 396 19.77 15.02 4.30
N THR A 397 18.54 14.50 4.31
CA THR A 397 17.92 13.90 5.50
C THR A 397 17.30 12.57 5.07
N ASP A 398 17.67 11.48 5.76
CA ASP A 398 17.17 10.14 5.44
C ASP A 398 15.67 10.04 5.76
N GLY A 399 14.91 9.46 4.83
CA GLY A 399 13.45 9.34 4.88
C GLY A 399 12.66 10.61 4.54
N ALA A 400 13.32 11.70 4.13
CA ALA A 400 12.63 12.96 3.86
C ALA A 400 11.77 12.90 2.59
N ALA A 401 10.62 13.60 2.62
CA ALA A 401 9.84 13.90 1.43
C ALA A 401 10.38 15.17 0.76
N ALA A 402 10.86 15.06 -0.47
CA ALA A 402 11.33 16.18 -1.26
C ALA A 402 10.13 16.90 -1.92
N GLU A 403 10.15 18.23 -1.84
CA GLU A 403 9.14 19.09 -2.46
C GLU A 403 9.44 19.38 -3.95
N ALA A 404 10.68 19.15 -4.37
CA ALA A 404 11.15 19.44 -5.72
C ALA A 404 11.90 18.23 -6.33
N GLU A 405 11.83 18.11 -7.65
CA GLU A 405 12.52 17.07 -8.43
C GLU A 405 14.05 17.21 -8.37
N ASN A 406 14.55 18.44 -8.21
CA ASN A 406 15.96 18.74 -8.17
C ASN A 406 16.40 18.91 -6.72
N LEU A 407 17.34 18.10 -6.27
CA LEU A 407 17.90 18.15 -4.92
C LEU A 407 19.40 18.44 -4.99
N SER A 408 19.85 19.37 -4.14
CA SER A 408 21.25 19.75 -4.06
C SER A 408 21.78 19.59 -2.63
N PHE A 409 22.98 19.04 -2.50
CA PHE A 409 23.63 18.77 -1.23
C PHE A 409 25.16 18.81 -1.39
N THR A 410 25.90 18.90 -0.29
CA THR A 410 27.36 18.78 -0.28
C THR A 410 27.77 17.49 0.39
N ALA A 411 28.87 16.90 -0.07
CA ALA A 411 29.46 15.74 0.60
C ALA A 411 31.00 15.85 0.59
N THR A 412 31.59 15.81 1.77
CA THR A 412 33.05 15.75 1.97
C THR A 412 33.38 14.46 2.71
N ALA A 413 34.62 13.99 2.55
CA ALA A 413 35.11 12.90 3.35
C ALA A 413 36.55 13.16 3.78
N HIS A 414 36.91 12.66 4.95
CA HIS A 414 38.25 12.72 5.49
C HIS A 414 38.65 11.34 5.99
N ASP A 415 39.91 10.97 5.78
CA ASP A 415 40.48 9.85 6.50
C ASP A 415 40.58 10.18 7.99
N GLY A 416 40.92 9.18 8.80
CA GLY A 416 41.10 9.38 10.24
C GLY A 416 42.24 10.33 10.65
N LYS A 417 43.01 10.87 9.67
CA LYS A 417 44.05 11.88 9.84
C LYS A 417 43.59 13.29 9.42
N GLY A 418 42.33 13.43 8.98
CA GLY A 418 41.82 14.69 8.43
C GLY A 418 42.22 14.93 6.96
N VAL A 419 42.88 13.99 6.29
CA VAL A 419 43.22 14.12 4.87
C VAL A 419 41.93 14.00 4.05
N SER A 420 41.67 14.99 3.20
CA SER A 420 40.49 15.00 2.34
C SER A 420 40.52 13.78 1.40
N ILE A 421 39.41 13.04 1.39
CA ILE A 421 39.08 11.98 0.46
C ILE A 421 37.94 12.51 -0.40
N THR A 422 38.06 12.41 -1.72
CA THR A 422 36.92 12.70 -2.61
C THR A 422 35.88 11.60 -2.48
N PRO A 423 34.66 11.88 -1.98
CA PRO A 423 33.62 10.88 -1.91
C PRO A 423 33.08 10.57 -3.32
N ILE A 424 32.63 9.33 -3.51
CA ILE A 424 31.88 8.89 -4.68
C ILE A 424 30.40 8.93 -4.28
N VAL A 425 29.66 9.85 -4.91
CA VAL A 425 28.20 9.93 -4.73
C VAL A 425 27.52 9.14 -5.84
N LYS A 426 26.52 8.33 -5.49
CA LYS A 426 25.65 7.63 -6.45
C LYS A 426 24.19 7.93 -6.18
N MET A 427 23.44 8.24 -7.23
CA MET A 427 21.99 8.38 -7.24
C MET A 427 21.37 7.16 -7.92
N ASN A 428 20.57 6.39 -7.19
CA ASN A 428 19.96 5.13 -7.66
C ASN A 428 20.98 4.21 -8.34
N GLY A 429 22.17 4.11 -7.74
CA GLY A 429 23.30 3.31 -8.24
C GLY A 429 24.17 3.96 -9.32
N ARG A 430 23.82 5.15 -9.83
CA ARG A 430 24.60 5.87 -10.86
C ARG A 430 25.47 6.96 -10.25
N ILE A 431 26.75 6.99 -10.61
CA ILE A 431 27.69 8.00 -10.11
C ILE A 431 27.24 9.41 -10.52
N VAL A 432 27.26 10.33 -9.56
CA VAL A 432 26.97 11.76 -9.71
C VAL A 432 28.27 12.51 -9.57
N GLN A 433 28.55 13.42 -10.50
CA GLN A 433 29.73 14.28 -10.43
C GLN A 433 29.43 15.50 -9.55
N ALA A 434 30.42 15.94 -8.78
CA ALA A 434 30.32 17.17 -8.00
C ALA A 434 30.81 18.36 -8.84
N GLU A 435 30.21 19.52 -8.60
CA GLU A 435 30.76 20.84 -8.96
C GLU A 435 31.06 21.59 -7.66
N ASP A 436 32.32 21.93 -7.40
CA ASP A 436 32.76 22.59 -6.16
C ASP A 436 32.22 21.95 -4.86
N GLU A 437 32.39 20.62 -4.73
CA GLU A 437 31.90 19.80 -3.59
C GLU A 437 30.36 19.71 -3.45
N ARG A 438 29.64 20.31 -4.39
CA ARG A 438 28.18 20.29 -4.47
C ARG A 438 27.71 19.24 -5.48
N TYR A 439 26.74 18.44 -5.07
CA TYR A 439 26.09 17.43 -5.90
C TYR A 439 24.68 17.89 -6.22
N GLU A 440 24.30 17.76 -7.49
CA GLU A 440 22.93 17.94 -7.95
C GLU A 440 22.38 16.61 -8.44
N VAL A 441 21.22 16.22 -7.90
CA VAL A 441 20.54 14.98 -8.27
C VAL A 441 19.09 15.25 -8.67
N PHE A 442 18.62 14.47 -9.65
CA PHE A 442 17.24 14.49 -10.11
C PHE A 442 16.50 13.29 -9.55
N LEU A 443 15.53 13.56 -8.68
CA LEU A 443 14.69 12.57 -8.01
C LEU A 443 13.66 12.02 -8.99
N LYS A 444 13.43 10.71 -8.93
CA LYS A 444 12.30 10.06 -9.60
C LYS A 444 11.10 10.04 -8.66
N GLU A 445 9.90 9.94 -9.24
CA GLU A 445 8.70 9.73 -8.44
C GLU A 445 8.81 8.46 -7.59
N GLY A 446 8.43 8.55 -6.31
CA GLY A 446 8.61 7.51 -5.31
C GLY A 446 9.96 7.58 -4.59
N GLU A 447 10.50 6.42 -4.25
CA GLU A 447 11.73 6.26 -3.47
C GLU A 447 12.98 6.52 -4.31
N ASN A 448 13.93 7.27 -3.75
CA ASN A 448 15.24 7.51 -4.33
C ASN A 448 16.35 7.22 -3.32
N VAL A 449 17.39 6.51 -3.75
CA VAL A 449 18.52 6.12 -2.91
C VAL A 449 19.78 6.87 -3.33
N ILE A 450 20.32 7.67 -2.43
CA ILE A 450 21.58 8.39 -2.60
C ILE A 450 22.63 7.72 -1.72
N THR A 451 23.71 7.22 -2.31
CA THR A 451 24.86 6.70 -1.54
C THR A 451 26.04 7.65 -1.65
N VAL A 452 26.75 7.83 -0.54
CA VAL A 452 27.99 8.61 -0.46
C VAL A 452 29.05 7.67 0.08
N GLU A 453 30.07 7.35 -0.71
CA GLU A 453 31.11 6.38 -0.36
C GLU A 453 32.48 7.06 -0.35
N ALA A 454 33.35 6.73 0.60
CA ALA A 454 34.74 7.19 0.59
C ALA A 454 35.69 6.02 0.83
N THR A 455 36.83 6.03 0.14
CA THR A 455 37.87 5.00 0.25
C THR A 455 39.20 5.65 0.54
N ASP A 456 39.85 5.28 1.64
CA ASP A 456 41.19 5.80 1.96
C ASP A 456 42.29 5.17 1.08
N SER A 457 43.50 5.71 1.19
CA SER A 457 44.68 5.26 0.41
C SER A 457 45.12 3.81 0.65
N ARG A 458 44.58 3.15 1.69
CA ARG A 458 44.84 1.73 2.01
C ARG A 458 43.68 0.84 1.58
N GLY A 459 42.70 1.38 0.84
CA GLY A 459 41.54 0.64 0.36
C GLY A 459 40.44 0.47 1.40
N LYS A 460 40.52 1.15 2.55
CA LYS A 460 39.49 1.05 3.60
C LYS A 460 38.30 1.93 3.21
N LYS A 461 37.11 1.32 3.15
CA LYS A 461 35.88 1.98 2.68
C LYS A 461 34.98 2.39 3.85
N THR A 462 34.24 3.47 3.65
CA THR A 462 33.12 3.93 4.47
C THR A 462 31.99 4.42 3.55
N GLY A 463 30.76 4.48 4.04
CA GLY A 463 29.67 5.03 3.24
C GLY A 463 28.39 5.34 4.01
N MET A 464 27.66 6.34 3.53
CA MET A 464 26.31 6.71 3.98
C MET A 464 25.29 6.44 2.88
N THR A 465 24.04 6.22 3.27
CA THR A 465 22.91 5.99 2.35
C THR A 465 21.74 6.81 2.84
N TYR A 466 21.12 7.56 1.94
CA TYR A 466 19.94 8.38 2.20
C TYR A 466 18.82 7.93 1.27
N THR A 467 17.64 7.76 1.83
CA THR A 467 16.40 7.50 1.12
C THR A 467 15.59 8.79 1.07
N VAL A 468 15.22 9.24 -0.11
CA VAL A 468 14.45 10.47 -0.32
C VAL A 468 13.21 10.14 -1.16
N TYR A 469 12.04 10.54 -0.68
CA TYR A 469 10.77 10.31 -1.37
C TYR A 469 10.37 11.56 -2.17
N PHE A 470 10.09 11.43 -3.45
CA PHE A 470 9.58 12.54 -4.26
C PHE A 470 8.22 12.19 -4.85
N ASN A 471 7.21 13.02 -4.57
CA ASN A 471 5.89 12.88 -5.18
C ASN A 471 5.67 14.06 -6.11
N LYS A 472 5.50 13.79 -7.41
CA LYS A 472 5.26 14.85 -8.38
C LYS A 472 3.84 15.39 -8.20
N ALA A 473 3.70 16.65 -7.80
CA ALA A 473 2.39 17.29 -7.77
C ALA A 473 1.77 17.26 -9.18
N LYS A 474 0.56 16.71 -9.29
CA LYS A 474 -0.16 16.66 -10.57
C LYS A 474 -0.43 18.08 -11.07
N PRO A 475 -0.41 18.35 -12.39
CA PRO A 475 -0.83 19.64 -12.93
C PRO A 475 -2.25 20.01 -12.47
N LEU A 476 -2.51 21.29 -12.18
CA LEU A 476 -3.82 21.74 -11.68
C LEU A 476 -5.01 21.28 -12.55
N PRO A 477 -4.95 21.34 -13.91
CA PRO A 477 -6.05 20.81 -14.73
C PRO A 477 -6.33 19.32 -14.51
N GLN A 478 -5.29 18.51 -14.26
CA GLN A 478 -5.46 17.10 -13.95
C GLN A 478 -6.11 16.91 -12.58
N GLN A 479 -5.68 17.67 -11.56
CA GLN A 479 -6.31 17.62 -10.23
C GLN A 479 -7.80 17.97 -10.30
N VAL A 480 -8.16 19.00 -11.07
CA VAL A 480 -9.56 19.43 -11.28
C VAL A 480 -10.37 18.32 -11.96
N SER A 481 -9.85 17.73 -13.04
CA SER A 481 -10.54 16.65 -13.76
C SER A 481 -10.78 15.41 -12.88
N GLU A 482 -9.79 15.00 -12.10
CA GLU A 482 -9.92 13.89 -11.15
C GLU A 482 -10.94 14.19 -10.03
N ALA A 483 -10.91 15.43 -9.51
CA ALA A 483 -11.84 15.86 -8.48
C ALA A 483 -13.30 15.89 -8.96
N ILE A 484 -13.55 16.35 -10.20
CA ILE A 484 -14.87 16.30 -10.85
C ILE A 484 -15.36 14.85 -10.95
N GLU A 485 -14.51 13.95 -11.45
CA GLU A 485 -14.88 12.55 -11.65
C GLU A 485 -15.26 11.86 -10.34
N GLN A 486 -14.50 12.11 -9.27
CA GLN A 486 -14.77 11.56 -7.94
C GLN A 486 -16.07 12.11 -7.35
N ALA A 487 -16.28 13.42 -7.43
CA ALA A 487 -17.49 14.07 -6.91
C ALA A 487 -18.74 13.65 -7.68
N ALA A 488 -18.68 13.58 -9.01
CA ALA A 488 -19.79 13.12 -9.84
C ALA A 488 -20.17 11.67 -9.53
N LYS A 489 -19.18 10.78 -9.34
CA LYS A 489 -19.41 9.39 -8.90
C LYS A 489 -20.03 9.31 -7.52
N HIS A 490 -19.60 10.16 -6.58
CA HIS A 490 -20.18 10.24 -5.25
C HIS A 490 -21.66 10.65 -5.31
N VAL A 491 -21.96 11.74 -6.03
CA VAL A 491 -23.33 12.25 -6.21
C VAL A 491 -24.24 11.19 -6.85
N LEU A 492 -23.80 10.53 -7.93
CA LEU A 492 -24.57 9.45 -8.57
C LEU A 492 -24.87 8.29 -7.61
N ARG A 493 -23.87 7.88 -6.83
CA ARG A 493 -24.00 6.77 -5.87
C ARG A 493 -25.03 7.09 -4.80
N GLU A 494 -24.95 8.28 -4.20
CA GLU A 494 -25.92 8.70 -3.18
C GLU A 494 -27.31 8.94 -3.79
N ALA A 495 -27.39 9.43 -5.03
CA ALA A 495 -28.66 9.60 -5.72
C ALA A 495 -29.37 8.26 -5.96
N GLU A 496 -28.65 7.25 -6.43
CA GLU A 496 -29.19 5.91 -6.65
C GLU A 496 -29.59 5.20 -5.36
N LYS A 497 -28.77 5.36 -4.32
CA LYS A 497 -29.01 4.78 -3.00
C LYS A 497 -30.25 5.39 -2.33
N ASN A 498 -30.39 6.72 -2.38
CA ASN A 498 -31.43 7.43 -1.65
C ASN A 498 -32.68 7.71 -2.50
N LYS A 499 -32.63 7.41 -3.82
CA LYS A 499 -33.68 7.77 -4.81
C LYS A 499 -34.06 9.25 -4.72
N TYR A 500 -33.05 10.08 -4.54
CA TYR A 500 -33.15 11.53 -4.38
C TYR A 500 -31.96 12.20 -5.05
N LEU A 501 -32.25 13.16 -5.92
CA LEU A 501 -31.27 13.99 -6.62
C LEU A 501 -31.83 15.41 -6.62
N SER A 502 -31.05 16.38 -6.15
CA SER A 502 -31.45 17.78 -6.22
C SER A 502 -31.33 18.31 -7.66
N ASP A 503 -32.08 19.35 -8.01
CA ASP A 503 -31.97 19.99 -9.34
C ASP A 503 -30.55 20.53 -9.60
N TRP A 504 -29.86 20.98 -8.56
CA TRP A 504 -28.49 21.46 -8.64
C TRP A 504 -27.48 20.32 -8.86
N GLN A 505 -27.68 19.18 -8.20
CA GLN A 505 -26.90 17.97 -8.48
C GLN A 505 -27.15 17.47 -9.90
N ALA A 506 -28.39 17.54 -10.40
CA ALA A 506 -28.71 17.21 -11.79
C ALA A 506 -27.92 18.12 -12.76
N VAL A 507 -27.88 19.43 -12.52
CA VAL A 507 -27.03 20.37 -13.31
C VAL A 507 -25.56 19.94 -13.28
N GLY A 508 -25.00 19.64 -12.09
CA GLY A 508 -23.60 19.21 -11.96
C GLY A 508 -23.30 17.88 -12.68
N LEU A 509 -24.23 16.93 -12.65
CA LEU A 509 -24.10 15.65 -13.37
C LEU A 509 -24.16 15.85 -14.88
N ALA A 510 -25.16 16.59 -15.38
CA ALA A 510 -25.28 16.87 -16.82
C ALA A 510 -24.03 17.58 -17.36
N GLN A 511 -23.56 18.62 -16.67
CA GLN A 511 -22.40 19.40 -17.10
C GLN A 511 -21.06 18.67 -16.90
N SER A 512 -21.02 17.61 -16.09
CA SER A 512 -19.86 16.69 -16.05
C SER A 512 -19.94 15.56 -17.10
N GLY A 513 -20.95 15.60 -17.98
CA GLY A 513 -21.18 14.57 -19.00
C GLY A 513 -21.67 13.24 -18.45
N LYS A 514 -22.26 13.23 -17.25
CA LYS A 514 -22.87 12.04 -16.65
C LYS A 514 -24.36 11.98 -16.97
N ASP A 515 -24.86 10.76 -17.16
CA ASP A 515 -26.29 10.53 -17.32
C ASP A 515 -27.03 10.81 -16.01
N ILE A 516 -28.11 11.58 -16.10
CA ILE A 516 -29.06 11.75 -15.00
C ILE A 516 -30.00 10.55 -14.98
N PRO A 517 -30.28 9.93 -13.82
CA PRO A 517 -31.22 8.82 -13.73
C PRO A 517 -32.62 9.20 -14.25
N ALA A 518 -33.23 8.34 -15.07
CA ALA A 518 -34.52 8.60 -15.71
C ALA A 518 -35.64 8.94 -14.70
N TRP A 519 -35.60 8.35 -13.51
CA TRP A 519 -36.60 8.60 -12.46
C TRP A 519 -36.60 10.06 -11.97
N TYR A 520 -35.52 10.82 -12.16
CA TYR A 520 -35.44 12.22 -11.74
C TYR A 520 -36.44 13.09 -12.50
N ILE A 521 -36.42 13.04 -13.84
CA ILE A 521 -37.32 13.86 -14.66
C ILE A 521 -38.77 13.40 -14.57
N GLU A 522 -39.00 12.07 -14.48
CA GLU A 522 -40.33 11.48 -14.27
C GLU A 522 -40.95 11.97 -12.95
N LYS A 523 -40.15 11.99 -11.87
CA LYS A 523 -40.58 12.47 -10.55
C LYS A 523 -40.88 13.96 -10.57
N LEU A 524 -40.03 14.75 -11.24
CA LEU A 524 -40.20 16.20 -11.31
C LEU A 524 -41.44 16.59 -12.13
N GLU A 525 -41.69 15.88 -13.24
CA GLU A 525 -42.92 16.05 -14.02
C GLU A 525 -44.17 15.74 -13.20
N ALA A 526 -44.16 14.64 -12.45
CA ALA A 526 -45.27 14.28 -11.56
C ALA A 526 -45.49 15.34 -10.45
N GLU A 527 -44.43 15.84 -9.83
CA GLU A 527 -44.51 16.89 -8.81
C GLU A 527 -45.11 18.20 -9.38
N ILE A 528 -44.73 18.57 -10.60
CA ILE A 528 -45.26 19.76 -11.27
C ILE A 528 -46.74 19.57 -11.62
N ALA A 529 -47.12 18.38 -12.10
CA ALA A 529 -48.52 18.06 -12.39
C ALA A 529 -49.39 18.09 -11.11
N ASP A 530 -48.93 17.45 -10.04
CA ASP A 530 -49.64 17.37 -8.76
C ASP A 530 -49.80 18.74 -8.08
N SER A 531 -48.83 19.65 -8.26
CA SER A 531 -48.90 21.02 -7.76
C SER A 531 -49.78 21.95 -8.62
N GLY A 532 -50.28 21.48 -9.76
CA GLY A 532 -50.97 22.34 -10.72
C GLY A 532 -50.06 23.44 -11.31
N GLY A 533 -48.76 23.16 -11.43
CA GLY A 533 -47.74 24.13 -11.86
C GLY A 533 -47.65 25.38 -10.97
N THR A 534 -48.03 25.27 -9.69
CA THR A 534 -48.18 26.41 -8.78
C THR A 534 -47.32 26.26 -7.53
N TYR A 535 -46.34 27.14 -7.38
CA TYR A 535 -45.38 27.18 -6.28
C TYR A 535 -45.38 28.52 -5.55
N THR A 536 -45.08 28.47 -4.24
CA THR A 536 -45.06 29.65 -3.37
C THR A 536 -43.84 30.52 -3.64
N LYS A 537 -42.66 29.91 -3.83
CA LYS A 537 -41.40 30.61 -4.05
C LYS A 537 -41.16 30.79 -5.54
N ILE A 538 -40.60 31.94 -5.93
CA ILE A 538 -40.22 32.15 -7.33
C ILE A 538 -39.03 31.25 -7.70
N THR A 539 -38.13 31.03 -6.74
CA THR A 539 -36.93 30.19 -6.91
C THR A 539 -37.23 28.72 -7.15
N ASP A 540 -38.44 28.24 -6.84
CA ASP A 540 -38.83 26.87 -7.19
C ASP A 540 -38.96 26.74 -8.71
N TYR A 541 -39.63 27.68 -9.38
CA TYR A 541 -39.73 27.71 -10.84
C TYR A 541 -38.35 27.82 -11.51
N GLU A 542 -37.51 28.69 -10.98
CA GLU A 542 -36.19 28.99 -11.54
C GLU A 542 -35.25 27.78 -11.42
N ARG A 543 -35.16 27.20 -10.21
CA ARG A 543 -34.34 26.01 -9.94
C ARG A 543 -34.83 24.79 -10.73
N MET A 544 -36.15 24.54 -10.75
CA MET A 544 -36.71 23.40 -11.49
C MET A 544 -36.49 23.54 -12.99
N SER A 545 -36.57 24.76 -13.55
CA SER A 545 -36.30 24.98 -14.98
C SER A 545 -34.86 24.58 -15.36
N LEU A 546 -33.88 24.87 -14.50
CA LEU A 546 -32.49 24.44 -14.70
C LEU A 546 -32.32 22.92 -14.58
N GLY A 547 -32.97 22.30 -13.60
CA GLY A 547 -32.97 20.84 -13.44
C GLY A 547 -33.60 20.10 -14.62
N ILE A 548 -34.72 20.61 -15.14
CA ILE A 548 -35.40 20.08 -16.34
C ILE A 548 -34.48 20.16 -17.55
N LEU A 549 -33.85 21.31 -17.79
CA LEU A 549 -32.90 21.47 -18.89
C LEU A 549 -31.70 20.52 -18.74
N ALA A 550 -31.15 20.37 -17.53
CA ALA A 550 -30.06 19.45 -17.27
C ALA A 550 -30.45 18.00 -17.62
N ALA A 551 -31.67 17.59 -17.29
CA ALA A 551 -32.21 16.28 -17.64
C ALA A 551 -32.66 16.14 -19.11
N GLY A 552 -32.48 17.18 -19.93
CA GLY A 552 -32.87 17.20 -21.34
C GLY A 552 -34.37 17.35 -21.60
N GLY A 553 -35.12 17.87 -20.63
CA GLY A 553 -36.54 18.22 -20.78
C GLY A 553 -36.75 19.69 -21.20
N ASP A 554 -38.01 20.06 -21.43
CA ASP A 554 -38.43 21.40 -21.83
C ASP A 554 -39.25 22.10 -20.73
N PRO A 555 -38.72 23.12 -20.03
CA PRO A 555 -39.45 23.81 -18.96
C PRO A 555 -40.57 24.73 -19.46
N THR A 556 -40.70 24.92 -20.78
CA THR A 556 -41.85 25.62 -21.38
C THR A 556 -43.07 24.72 -21.53
N ASN A 557 -42.89 23.39 -21.44
CA ASN A 557 -43.95 22.40 -21.52
C ASN A 557 -43.56 21.11 -20.77
N ILE A 558 -43.76 21.10 -19.46
CA ILE A 558 -43.51 19.94 -18.59
C ILE A 558 -44.78 19.61 -17.79
N GLY A 559 -45.30 18.39 -17.89
CA GLY A 559 -46.56 18.01 -17.25
C GLY A 559 -47.76 18.89 -17.64
N GLY A 560 -47.70 19.57 -18.79
CA GLY A 560 -48.70 20.53 -19.26
C GLY A 560 -48.56 21.97 -18.76
N TYR A 561 -47.45 22.32 -18.08
CA TYR A 561 -47.21 23.64 -17.53
C TYR A 561 -45.97 24.31 -18.13
N ASN A 562 -46.05 25.64 -18.29
CA ASN A 562 -44.93 26.49 -18.72
C ASN A 562 -44.32 27.21 -17.51
N LEU A 563 -43.19 26.72 -17.01
CA LEU A 563 -42.52 27.30 -15.84
C LEU A 563 -41.82 28.61 -16.20
N ILE A 564 -41.29 28.75 -17.40
CA ILE A 564 -40.66 29.99 -17.89
C ILE A 564 -41.64 31.17 -17.86
N GLN A 565 -42.89 30.93 -18.28
CA GLN A 565 -43.97 31.90 -18.18
C GLN A 565 -44.26 32.31 -16.72
N LYS A 566 -44.18 31.37 -15.78
CA LYS A 566 -44.38 31.66 -14.36
C LYS A 566 -43.26 32.53 -13.79
N ILE A 567 -42.04 32.43 -14.33
CA ILE A 567 -40.90 33.27 -13.93
C ILE A 567 -41.13 34.72 -14.34
N TYR A 568 -41.34 35.00 -15.64
CA TYR A 568 -41.41 36.40 -16.12
C TYR A 568 -42.71 37.13 -15.74
N ASN A 569 -43.79 36.40 -15.44
CA ASN A 569 -45.02 37.00 -14.89
C ASN A 569 -44.96 37.16 -13.36
N SER A 570 -44.27 36.25 -12.67
CA SER A 570 -44.03 36.27 -11.23
C SER A 570 -45.28 36.48 -10.37
N GLU A 571 -46.36 35.78 -10.69
CA GLU A 571 -47.63 35.90 -9.98
C GLU A 571 -47.77 34.84 -8.88
N ASP A 572 -48.26 35.26 -7.71
CA ASP A 572 -48.80 34.34 -6.70
C ASP A 572 -50.26 33.98 -6.99
N VAL A 573 -50.85 33.15 -6.12
CA VAL A 573 -52.25 32.68 -6.25
C VAL A 573 -53.30 33.82 -6.19
N ARG A 574 -52.90 35.05 -5.85
CA ARG A 574 -53.75 36.25 -5.82
C ARG A 574 -53.43 37.22 -6.96
N GLY A 575 -52.56 36.85 -7.90
CA GLY A 575 -52.08 37.71 -8.99
C GLY A 575 -51.08 38.78 -8.56
N GLN A 576 -50.51 38.68 -7.35
CA GLN A 576 -49.53 39.66 -6.85
C GLN A 576 -48.11 39.27 -7.24
N ASP A 577 -47.23 40.27 -7.40
CA ASP A 577 -45.81 40.05 -7.67
C ASP A 577 -45.17 39.25 -6.54
N LYS A 578 -44.30 38.31 -6.90
CA LYS A 578 -43.45 37.60 -5.95
C LYS A 578 -41.95 37.65 -6.26
N MET A 579 -41.51 38.32 -7.33
CA MET A 579 -40.13 38.28 -7.81
C MET A 579 -39.10 38.64 -6.73
N THR A 580 -39.37 39.73 -6.01
CA THR A 580 -38.43 40.27 -5.01
C THR A 580 -38.72 39.82 -3.58
N ARG A 581 -39.67 38.90 -3.35
CA ARG A 581 -40.02 38.43 -1.99
C ARG A 581 -38.89 37.64 -1.33
N GLN A 582 -38.03 37.02 -2.13
CA GLN A 582 -36.80 36.35 -1.68
C GLN A 582 -35.56 37.25 -1.83
N GLY A 583 -35.78 38.56 -1.95
CA GLY A 583 -34.71 39.54 -2.12
C GLY A 583 -34.06 39.47 -3.49
N THR A 584 -32.76 39.73 -3.56
CA THR A 584 -31.99 39.65 -4.81
C THR A 584 -31.93 38.24 -5.39
N ASN A 585 -32.13 37.20 -4.57
CA ASN A 585 -32.05 35.81 -4.98
C ASN A 585 -33.04 35.45 -6.10
N GLY A 586 -34.30 35.92 -6.02
CA GLY A 586 -35.29 35.68 -7.06
C GLY A 586 -34.89 36.33 -8.39
N VAL A 587 -34.44 37.58 -8.37
CA VAL A 587 -34.02 38.29 -9.59
C VAL A 587 -32.79 37.66 -10.24
N ILE A 588 -31.83 37.20 -9.43
CA ILE A 588 -30.62 36.51 -9.87
C ILE A 588 -30.99 35.20 -10.58
N PHE A 589 -31.77 34.34 -9.94
CA PHE A 589 -32.12 33.04 -10.51
C PHE A 589 -33.13 33.16 -11.67
N ALA A 590 -33.97 34.20 -11.70
CA ALA A 590 -34.79 34.53 -12.87
C ALA A 590 -33.92 34.78 -14.11
N LEU A 591 -32.88 35.62 -14.00
CA LEU A 591 -31.95 35.87 -15.12
C LEU A 591 -31.24 34.58 -15.54
N ILE A 592 -30.68 33.83 -14.59
CA ILE A 592 -29.98 32.57 -14.87
C ILE A 592 -30.92 31.59 -15.59
N ALA A 593 -32.15 31.39 -15.10
CA ALA A 593 -33.11 30.47 -15.69
C ALA A 593 -33.55 30.91 -17.10
N LEU A 594 -33.87 32.20 -17.29
CA LEU A 594 -34.26 32.72 -18.61
C LEU A 594 -33.13 32.58 -19.63
N ASP A 595 -31.89 32.86 -19.24
CA ASP A 595 -30.74 32.81 -20.14
C ASP A 595 -30.19 31.40 -20.37
N SER A 596 -30.48 30.47 -19.46
CA SER A 596 -29.97 29.09 -19.52
C SER A 596 -30.32 28.35 -20.81
N GLY A 597 -31.54 28.54 -21.32
CA GLY A 597 -32.01 28.02 -22.61
C GLY A 597 -32.26 29.09 -23.67
N ASN A 598 -31.82 30.34 -23.44
CA ASN A 598 -32.15 31.51 -24.26
C ASN A 598 -33.66 31.67 -24.52
N PHE A 599 -34.48 31.51 -23.47
CA PHE A 599 -35.93 31.50 -23.62
C PHE A 599 -36.49 32.85 -24.06
N GLU A 600 -37.53 32.82 -24.88
CA GLU A 600 -38.27 34.01 -25.28
C GLU A 600 -39.03 34.62 -24.09
N VAL A 601 -38.92 35.93 -23.92
CA VAL A 601 -39.66 36.71 -22.92
C VAL A 601 -40.47 37.77 -23.67
N PRO A 602 -41.80 37.78 -23.53
CA PRO A 602 -42.64 38.79 -24.18
C PRO A 602 -42.24 40.21 -23.78
N ALA A 603 -42.31 41.16 -24.71
CA ALA A 603 -41.94 42.56 -24.46
C ALA A 603 -42.84 43.24 -23.42
N ASP A 604 -44.08 42.77 -23.27
CA ASP A 604 -45.07 43.23 -22.28
C ASP A 604 -45.03 42.41 -20.98
N ALA A 605 -44.09 41.47 -20.84
CA ALA A 605 -43.90 40.73 -19.60
C ALA A 605 -43.66 41.67 -18.41
N ARG A 606 -44.18 41.26 -17.25
CA ARG A 606 -44.01 41.99 -16.00
C ARG A 606 -42.52 42.22 -15.70
N TRP A 607 -41.73 41.16 -15.82
CA TRP A 607 -40.27 41.14 -15.66
C TRP A 607 -39.59 40.75 -16.98
N THR A 608 -39.07 41.75 -17.70
CA THR A 608 -38.18 41.53 -18.84
C THR A 608 -36.73 41.41 -18.37
N ARG A 609 -35.82 40.89 -19.22
CA ARG A 609 -34.38 40.81 -18.92
C ARG A 609 -33.82 42.18 -18.55
N GLU A 610 -34.19 43.22 -19.28
CA GLU A 610 -33.74 44.59 -19.05
C GLU A 610 -34.19 45.08 -17.67
N LYS A 611 -35.44 44.81 -17.27
CA LYS A 611 -35.96 45.17 -15.93
C LYS A 611 -35.21 44.41 -14.83
N LEU A 612 -34.93 43.12 -15.02
CA LEU A 612 -34.21 42.30 -14.05
C LEU A 612 -32.75 42.77 -13.90
N VAL A 613 -32.04 43.01 -15.01
CA VAL A 613 -30.67 43.55 -15.02
C VAL A 613 -30.63 44.91 -14.33
N GLN A 614 -31.49 45.86 -14.75
CA GLN A 614 -31.52 47.19 -14.17
C GLN A 614 -31.80 47.14 -12.66
N TRP A 615 -32.80 46.37 -12.24
CA TRP A 615 -33.14 46.24 -10.82
C TRP A 615 -31.96 45.68 -10.01
N LEU A 616 -31.25 44.69 -10.56
CA LEU A 616 -30.08 44.10 -9.89
C LEU A 616 -28.93 45.12 -9.77
N LEU A 617 -28.67 45.93 -10.82
CA LEU A 617 -27.70 47.02 -10.76
C LEU A 617 -28.05 48.06 -9.68
N GLU A 618 -29.34 48.39 -9.53
CA GLU A 618 -29.83 49.30 -8.49
C GLU A 618 -29.65 48.74 -7.05
N GLN A 619 -29.54 47.42 -6.90
CA GLN A 619 -29.28 46.78 -5.60
C GLN A 619 -27.79 46.67 -5.24
N GLN A 620 -26.86 47.05 -6.13
CA GLN A 620 -25.43 46.95 -5.81
C GLN A 620 -25.06 47.85 -4.62
N THR A 621 -24.29 47.31 -3.68
CA THR A 621 -23.83 48.07 -2.51
C THR A 621 -22.78 49.10 -2.89
N LYS A 622 -22.59 50.10 -2.02
CA LYS A 622 -21.50 51.09 -2.15
C LYS A 622 -20.11 50.46 -2.13
N THR A 623 -19.97 49.26 -1.56
CA THR A 623 -18.70 48.51 -1.54
C THR A 623 -18.43 47.74 -2.83
N GLY A 624 -19.41 47.63 -3.73
CA GLY A 624 -19.29 46.91 -5.00
C GLY A 624 -19.89 45.50 -5.01
N GLY A 625 -20.24 44.92 -3.86
CA GLY A 625 -20.93 43.62 -3.79
C GLY A 625 -22.45 43.72 -3.76
N TRP A 626 -23.14 42.59 -3.66
CA TRP A 626 -24.60 42.46 -3.46
C TRP A 626 -24.92 41.79 -2.13
N ARG A 627 -26.17 41.89 -1.69
CA ARG A 627 -26.69 41.26 -0.47
C ARG A 627 -28.04 40.63 -0.76
N LEU A 628 -28.48 39.73 0.12
CA LEU A 628 -29.76 39.04 -0.03
C LEU A 628 -30.95 40.00 0.11
N GLY A 629 -30.91 40.91 1.09
CA GLY A 629 -32.00 41.86 1.34
C GLY A 629 -32.16 42.91 0.23
N THR A 630 -33.36 43.50 0.15
CA THR A 630 -33.60 44.67 -0.72
C THR A 630 -33.24 45.96 0.00
N GLN A 631 -32.85 46.99 -0.76
CA GLN A 631 -32.53 48.33 -0.23
C GLN A 631 -31.39 48.36 0.82
N GLU A 632 -30.41 47.45 0.69
CA GLU A 632 -29.26 47.35 1.61
C GLU A 632 -27.98 48.00 1.09
N GLN A 633 -28.06 48.97 0.17
CA GLN A 633 -26.90 49.51 -0.55
C GLN A 633 -25.85 50.19 0.36
N SER A 634 -26.23 50.55 1.59
CA SER A 634 -25.34 51.14 2.59
C SER A 634 -24.48 50.12 3.35
N LYS A 635 -24.78 48.82 3.27
CA LYS A 635 -24.06 47.74 3.96
C LYS A 635 -22.96 47.14 3.06
N PRO A 636 -21.97 46.42 3.62
CA PRO A 636 -20.97 45.69 2.83
C PRO A 636 -21.62 44.58 2.01
N GLY A 637 -21.03 44.20 0.87
CA GLY A 637 -21.44 43.02 0.11
C GLY A 637 -21.38 41.72 0.92
N ASP A 638 -22.07 40.71 0.43
CA ASP A 638 -21.96 39.30 0.85
C ASP A 638 -21.30 38.49 -0.29
N VAL A 639 -20.41 37.55 0.05
CA VAL A 639 -19.60 36.83 -0.96
C VAL A 639 -20.49 36.02 -1.90
N ASP A 640 -21.42 35.23 -1.36
CA ASP A 640 -22.28 34.34 -2.12
C ASP A 640 -23.20 35.16 -3.04
N MET A 641 -23.88 36.16 -2.49
CA MET A 641 -24.80 36.99 -3.27
C MET A 641 -24.07 37.83 -4.32
N THR A 642 -22.84 38.26 -4.04
CA THR A 642 -22.02 38.98 -5.02
C THR A 642 -21.60 38.08 -6.17
N ALA A 643 -21.15 36.86 -5.87
CA ALA A 643 -20.79 35.88 -6.88
C ALA A 643 -22.01 35.46 -7.72
N MET A 644 -23.14 35.17 -7.09
CA MET A 644 -24.37 34.81 -7.81
C MET A 644 -24.90 35.95 -8.70
N ALA A 645 -24.82 37.22 -8.25
CA ALA A 645 -25.14 38.36 -9.09
C ALA A 645 -24.21 38.48 -10.32
N LEU A 646 -22.91 38.21 -10.15
CA LEU A 646 -21.97 38.16 -11.27
C LEU A 646 -22.33 37.04 -12.26
N ILE A 647 -22.72 35.85 -11.79
CA ILE A 647 -23.18 34.75 -12.64
C ILE A 647 -24.38 35.18 -13.50
N ALA A 648 -25.39 35.78 -12.87
CA ALA A 648 -26.60 36.26 -13.57
C ALA A 648 -26.32 37.37 -14.59
N LEU A 649 -25.34 38.24 -14.30
CA LEU A 649 -24.98 39.38 -15.16
C LEU A 649 -23.99 39.01 -16.29
N ALA A 650 -23.39 37.81 -16.25
CA ALA A 650 -22.37 37.40 -17.23
C ALA A 650 -22.84 37.47 -18.70
N PRO A 651 -24.09 37.12 -19.07
CA PRO A 651 -24.57 37.28 -20.45
C PRO A 651 -24.65 38.74 -20.94
N TYR A 652 -24.65 39.70 -20.01
CA TYR A 652 -24.82 41.13 -20.27
C TYR A 652 -23.53 41.93 -20.08
N LYS A 653 -22.38 41.25 -19.89
CA LYS A 653 -21.11 41.87 -19.52
C LYS A 653 -20.55 42.90 -20.51
N GLU A 654 -21.04 42.91 -21.75
CA GLU A 654 -20.70 43.91 -22.76
C GLU A 654 -21.49 45.24 -22.61
N GLN A 655 -22.52 45.27 -21.75
CA GLN A 655 -23.21 46.52 -21.42
C GLN A 655 -22.34 47.35 -20.48
N PRO A 656 -22.05 48.63 -20.78
CA PRO A 656 -21.09 49.43 -20.01
C PRO A 656 -21.40 49.51 -18.50
N GLU A 657 -22.67 49.63 -18.14
CA GLU A 657 -23.13 49.68 -16.75
C GLU A 657 -22.95 48.35 -16.01
N VAL A 658 -23.14 47.23 -16.71
CA VAL A 658 -22.93 45.88 -16.17
C VAL A 658 -21.44 45.61 -16.02
N GLN A 659 -20.63 45.96 -17.02
CA GLN A 659 -19.17 45.86 -16.96
C GLN A 659 -18.62 46.62 -15.76
N ALA A 660 -19.02 47.89 -15.60
CA ALA A 660 -18.57 48.72 -14.49
C ALA A 660 -19.01 48.16 -13.12
N ALA A 661 -20.20 47.56 -13.03
CA ALA A 661 -20.67 46.89 -11.82
C ALA A 661 -19.86 45.62 -11.52
N ALA A 662 -19.59 44.80 -12.54
CA ALA A 662 -18.80 43.58 -12.41
C ALA A 662 -17.36 43.86 -11.94
N GLU A 663 -16.70 44.88 -12.51
CA GLU A 663 -15.35 45.29 -12.10
C GLU A 663 -15.28 45.66 -10.62
N ARG A 664 -16.28 46.42 -10.11
CA ARG A 664 -16.35 46.76 -8.67
C ARG A 664 -16.51 45.51 -7.80
N ALA A 665 -17.35 44.58 -8.22
CA ALA A 665 -17.63 43.35 -7.50
C ALA A 665 -16.41 42.42 -7.45
N VAL A 666 -15.75 42.19 -8.59
CA VAL A 666 -14.53 41.37 -8.66
C VAL A 666 -13.40 41.98 -7.83
N LYS A 667 -13.23 43.30 -7.87
CA LYS A 667 -12.26 44.00 -7.01
C LYS A 667 -12.58 43.81 -5.52
N TRP A 668 -13.84 43.90 -5.15
CA TRP A 668 -14.28 43.68 -3.78
C TRP A 668 -14.03 42.23 -3.33
N LEU A 669 -14.39 41.23 -4.15
CA LEU A 669 -14.14 39.80 -3.89
C LEU A 669 -12.64 39.52 -3.66
N SER A 670 -11.76 39.95 -4.57
CA SER A 670 -10.30 39.78 -4.40
C SER A 670 -9.77 40.45 -3.12
N GLY A 671 -10.41 41.53 -2.67
CA GLY A 671 -10.08 42.24 -1.42
C GLY A 671 -10.51 41.53 -0.14
N VAL A 672 -11.57 40.72 -0.19
CA VAL A 672 -12.08 39.95 0.98
C VAL A 672 -11.61 38.49 1.01
N GLN A 673 -10.85 38.04 0.00
CA GLN A 673 -10.24 36.71 -0.06
C GLN A 673 -9.24 36.49 1.09
N LEU A 674 -9.30 35.32 1.73
CA LEU A 674 -8.42 34.91 2.83
C LEU A 674 -7.04 34.47 2.33
N ASN A 675 -6.04 34.42 3.22
CA ASN A 675 -4.64 34.10 2.87
C ASN A 675 -4.46 32.71 2.25
N ASN A 676 -5.31 31.75 2.58
CA ASN A 676 -5.31 30.37 2.06
C ASN A 676 -6.10 30.22 0.75
N GLY A 677 -6.59 31.33 0.18
CA GLY A 677 -7.36 31.35 -1.06
C GLY A 677 -8.88 31.24 -0.89
N GLY A 678 -9.38 30.96 0.32
CA GLY A 678 -10.82 30.78 0.59
C GLY A 678 -11.56 32.08 0.91
N PHE A 679 -12.84 31.93 1.30
CA PHE A 679 -13.75 33.03 1.61
C PHE A 679 -14.61 32.70 2.82
N GLY A 680 -14.80 33.69 3.70
CA GLY A 680 -15.83 33.63 4.74
C GLY A 680 -17.20 34.02 4.19
N SER A 681 -18.25 33.37 4.68
CA SER A 681 -19.62 33.85 4.45
C SER A 681 -19.98 34.94 5.46
N MET A 682 -21.07 35.69 5.22
CA MET A 682 -21.50 36.71 6.17
C MET A 682 -21.97 36.15 7.53
N TRP A 683 -22.35 34.87 7.57
CA TRP A 683 -23.03 34.25 8.71
C TRP A 683 -22.15 33.22 9.43
N GLU A 684 -21.06 32.78 8.81
CA GLU A 684 -20.22 31.67 9.28
C GLU A 684 -18.73 31.96 9.05
N ALA A 685 -17.88 31.05 9.52
CA ALA A 685 -16.46 31.06 9.20
C ALA A 685 -16.22 30.72 7.70
N GLU A 686 -14.99 30.46 7.30
CA GLU A 686 -14.65 30.03 5.94
C GLU A 686 -15.39 28.75 5.53
N THR A 687 -16.09 28.80 4.39
CA THR A 687 -16.83 27.67 3.81
C THR A 687 -16.41 27.43 2.35
N VAL A 688 -16.49 26.18 1.90
CA VAL A 688 -16.14 25.85 0.50
C VAL A 688 -17.21 26.36 -0.49
N GLU A 689 -18.46 26.47 -0.05
CA GLU A 689 -19.58 26.95 -0.85
C GLU A 689 -19.36 28.39 -1.33
N SER A 690 -18.85 29.27 -0.46
CA SER A 690 -18.53 30.65 -0.87
C SER A 690 -17.40 30.71 -1.89
N ALA A 691 -16.36 29.88 -1.72
CA ALA A 691 -15.30 29.76 -2.73
C ALA A 691 -15.84 29.20 -4.06
N ALA A 692 -16.74 28.21 -3.99
CA ALA A 692 -17.36 27.60 -5.15
C ALA A 692 -18.16 28.61 -5.98
N GLN A 693 -19.01 29.43 -5.35
CA GLN A 693 -19.75 30.48 -6.06
C GLN A 693 -18.82 31.49 -6.75
N VAL A 694 -17.74 31.90 -6.07
CA VAL A 694 -16.74 32.80 -6.66
C VAL A 694 -16.09 32.18 -7.90
N VAL A 695 -15.74 30.90 -7.88
CA VAL A 695 -15.18 30.21 -9.06
C VAL A 695 -16.17 30.17 -10.23
N ILE A 696 -17.45 29.87 -9.98
CA ILE A 696 -18.48 29.87 -11.03
C ILE A 696 -18.63 31.28 -11.63
N ALA A 697 -18.63 32.31 -10.79
CA ALA A 697 -18.72 33.71 -11.21
C ALA A 697 -17.52 34.14 -12.07
N LEU A 698 -16.29 33.88 -11.61
CA LEU A 698 -15.07 34.23 -12.33
C LEU A 698 -15.01 33.51 -13.68
N SER A 699 -15.33 32.21 -13.70
CA SER A 699 -15.36 31.41 -14.93
C SER A 699 -16.37 31.96 -15.94
N ALA A 700 -17.57 32.34 -15.50
CA ALA A 700 -18.59 32.94 -16.37
C ALA A 700 -18.16 34.30 -16.98
N HIS A 701 -17.30 35.04 -16.27
CA HIS A 701 -16.71 36.29 -16.74
C HIS A 701 -15.41 36.09 -17.55
N GLY A 702 -14.90 34.86 -17.68
CA GLY A 702 -13.66 34.56 -18.41
C GLY A 702 -12.40 34.92 -17.61
N MET A 703 -12.45 34.78 -16.29
CA MET A 703 -11.34 35.09 -15.39
C MET A 703 -10.78 33.84 -14.73
N ASP A 704 -9.46 33.75 -14.64
CA ASP A 704 -8.76 32.65 -13.98
C ASP A 704 -8.87 32.75 -12.45
N ALA A 705 -9.61 31.82 -11.83
CA ALA A 705 -9.74 31.71 -10.38
C ALA A 705 -8.46 31.20 -9.67
N ALA A 706 -7.51 30.61 -10.41
CA ALA A 706 -6.16 30.30 -9.93
C ALA A 706 -5.13 31.38 -10.34
N GLY A 707 -5.57 32.45 -11.02
CA GLY A 707 -4.72 33.51 -11.52
C GLY A 707 -4.21 34.46 -10.42
N PRO A 708 -3.31 35.40 -10.78
CA PRO A 708 -2.66 36.29 -9.81
C PRO A 708 -3.62 37.14 -8.98
N GLN A 709 -4.76 37.56 -9.54
CA GLN A 709 -5.76 38.38 -8.83
C GLN A 709 -6.44 37.65 -7.68
N PHE A 710 -6.49 36.32 -7.75
CA PHE A 710 -7.13 35.43 -6.77
C PHE A 710 -6.15 34.43 -6.16
N SER A 711 -4.87 34.79 -6.15
CA SER A 711 -3.79 34.07 -5.48
C SER A 711 -3.23 34.91 -4.33
N LYS A 712 -3.18 34.33 -3.13
CA LYS A 712 -2.54 34.90 -1.93
C LYS A 712 -1.34 34.05 -1.54
N SER A 713 -0.59 34.46 -0.52
CA SER A 713 0.64 33.77 -0.09
C SER A 713 0.42 32.32 0.37
N GLY A 714 -0.78 31.97 0.83
CA GLY A 714 -1.13 30.62 1.28
C GLY A 714 -1.93 29.78 0.28
N GLY A 715 -2.20 30.28 -0.93
CA GLY A 715 -2.91 29.52 -1.97
C GLY A 715 -3.81 30.36 -2.88
N ASN A 716 -4.44 29.69 -3.85
CA ASN A 716 -5.46 30.25 -4.73
C ASN A 716 -6.83 29.57 -4.49
N VAL A 717 -7.89 30.10 -5.11
CA VAL A 717 -9.27 29.64 -4.85
C VAL A 717 -9.48 28.17 -5.25
N ILE A 718 -8.88 27.72 -6.35
CA ILE A 718 -9.02 26.33 -6.82
C ILE A 718 -8.29 25.36 -5.88
N ALA A 719 -7.06 25.70 -5.48
CA ALA A 719 -6.31 24.91 -4.50
C ALA A 719 -7.03 24.85 -3.14
N ASN A 720 -7.69 25.95 -2.74
CA ASN A 720 -8.54 25.97 -1.54
C ASN A 720 -9.68 24.96 -1.66
N ILE A 721 -10.51 25.01 -2.72
CA ILE A 721 -11.62 24.06 -2.93
C ILE A 721 -11.15 22.60 -2.93
N LEU A 722 -10.12 22.28 -3.73
CA LEU A 722 -9.59 20.91 -3.82
C LEU A 722 -9.18 20.34 -2.47
N SER A 723 -8.74 21.21 -1.55
CA SER A 723 -8.33 20.82 -0.20
C SER A 723 -9.49 20.36 0.70
N TYR A 724 -10.76 20.61 0.34
CA TYR A 724 -11.95 20.18 1.07
C TYR A 724 -12.47 18.82 0.61
N GLN A 725 -11.94 18.27 -0.49
CA GLN A 725 -12.35 16.96 -1.00
C GLN A 725 -11.91 15.84 -0.07
N GLN A 726 -12.83 14.90 0.16
CA GLN A 726 -12.64 13.70 0.96
C GLN A 726 -12.30 12.50 0.06
N ASN A 727 -11.75 11.44 0.66
CA ASN A 727 -11.35 10.22 -0.07
C ASN A 727 -12.51 9.53 -0.82
N ASP A 728 -13.76 9.76 -0.41
CA ASP A 728 -14.95 9.19 -1.05
C ASP A 728 -15.53 10.07 -2.18
N GLY A 729 -14.85 11.18 -2.50
CA GLY A 729 -15.24 12.16 -3.51
C GLY A 729 -16.15 13.29 -3.01
N SER A 730 -16.68 13.21 -1.78
CA SER A 730 -17.48 14.28 -1.18
C SER A 730 -16.62 15.49 -0.81
N PHE A 731 -17.24 16.66 -0.62
CA PHE A 731 -16.58 17.85 -0.07
C PHE A 731 -17.15 18.17 1.30
N ALA A 732 -16.28 18.57 2.22
CA ALA A 732 -16.69 19.07 3.52
C ALA A 732 -17.16 20.53 3.43
N HIS A 733 -18.07 20.94 4.31
CA HIS A 733 -18.54 22.33 4.41
C HIS A 733 -17.45 23.26 4.99
N THR A 734 -16.81 22.83 6.09
CA THR A 734 -15.66 23.49 6.70
C THR A 734 -14.43 22.59 6.65
N LYS A 735 -13.24 23.21 6.65
CA LYS A 735 -11.97 22.48 6.57
C LYS A 735 -11.84 21.51 7.75
N GLY A 736 -11.57 20.23 7.44
CA GLY A 736 -11.46 19.17 8.44
C GLY A 736 -12.79 18.55 8.90
N GLY A 737 -13.93 19.00 8.35
CA GLY A 737 -15.23 18.39 8.57
C GLY A 737 -15.46 17.12 7.74
N THR A 738 -16.64 16.51 7.90
CA THR A 738 -17.09 15.38 7.08
C THR A 738 -17.77 15.84 5.80
N GLY A 739 -17.93 14.94 4.83
CA GLY A 739 -18.66 15.19 3.59
C GLY A 739 -20.06 15.80 3.82
N ASN A 740 -20.41 16.79 3.00
CA ASN A 740 -21.67 17.52 3.03
C ASN A 740 -22.27 17.60 1.62
N GLY A 741 -23.57 17.36 1.49
CA GLY A 741 -24.26 17.31 0.19
C GLY A 741 -24.23 18.62 -0.59
N MET A 742 -24.43 19.77 0.08
CA MET A 742 -24.41 21.09 -0.56
C MET A 742 -22.99 21.51 -0.93
N ALA A 743 -22.03 21.30 -0.02
CA ALA A 743 -20.61 21.53 -0.29
C ALA A 743 -20.13 20.72 -1.50
N THR A 744 -20.52 19.44 -1.58
CA THR A 744 -20.18 18.54 -2.70
C THR A 744 -20.82 19.00 -4.00
N GLU A 745 -22.10 19.36 -3.97
CA GLU A 745 -22.86 19.86 -5.12
C GLU A 745 -22.24 21.14 -5.69
N GLN A 746 -22.01 22.15 -4.85
CA GLN A 746 -21.47 23.43 -5.30
C GLN A 746 -20.00 23.33 -5.70
N SER A 747 -19.19 22.52 -5.01
CA SER A 747 -17.79 22.28 -5.40
C SER A 747 -17.70 21.56 -6.74
N LEU A 748 -18.57 20.57 -6.99
CA LEU A 748 -18.66 19.91 -8.30
C LEU A 748 -18.99 20.93 -9.41
N GLN A 749 -20.02 21.76 -9.21
CA GLN A 749 -20.39 22.81 -10.15
C GLN A 749 -19.25 23.82 -10.40
N ALA A 750 -18.55 24.24 -9.34
CA ALA A 750 -17.43 25.17 -9.44
C ALA A 750 -16.24 24.59 -10.21
N LEU A 751 -15.86 23.35 -9.92
CA LEU A 751 -14.76 22.70 -10.63
C LEU A 751 -15.11 22.47 -12.11
N ILE A 752 -16.36 22.12 -12.44
CA ILE A 752 -16.82 22.05 -13.83
C ILE A 752 -16.78 23.42 -14.50
N ALA A 753 -17.23 24.49 -13.82
CA ALA A 753 -17.17 25.84 -14.37
C ALA A 753 -15.72 26.25 -14.67
N TYR A 754 -14.78 25.90 -13.79
CA TYR A 754 -13.36 26.13 -14.00
C TYR A 754 -12.79 25.28 -15.13
N ASP A 755 -13.15 23.99 -15.24
CA ASP A 755 -12.81 23.16 -16.41
C ASP A 755 -13.34 23.78 -17.72
N TYR A 756 -14.56 24.30 -17.70
CA TYR A 756 -15.17 24.95 -18.86
C TYR A 756 -14.41 26.23 -19.24
N TYR A 757 -13.96 27.01 -18.26
CA TYR A 757 -13.08 28.16 -18.48
C TYR A 757 -11.74 27.74 -19.10
N LEU A 758 -11.09 26.71 -18.55
CA LEU A 758 -9.81 26.21 -19.08
C LEU A 758 -9.91 25.66 -20.52
N ASN A 759 -11.11 25.26 -20.94
CA ASN A 759 -11.39 24.63 -22.23
C ASN A 759 -12.34 25.45 -23.13
N ASP A 760 -12.56 26.74 -22.84
CA ASP A 760 -13.40 27.65 -23.63
C ASP A 760 -14.85 27.14 -23.93
N LYS A 761 -15.46 26.38 -23.00
CA LYS A 761 -16.81 25.80 -23.17
C LYS A 761 -17.95 26.77 -22.80
N GLY A 762 -17.63 27.95 -22.27
CA GLY A 762 -18.60 28.97 -21.84
C GLY A 762 -19.15 28.74 -20.43
N PRO A 763 -20.20 29.50 -20.02
CA PRO A 763 -20.71 29.48 -18.65
C PRO A 763 -21.45 28.18 -18.27
N LEU A 764 -21.30 27.74 -17.02
CA LEU A 764 -21.90 26.51 -16.48
C LEU A 764 -23.42 26.42 -16.69
N TYR A 765 -24.17 27.51 -16.51
CA TYR A 765 -25.64 27.48 -16.59
C TYR A 765 -26.19 27.70 -18.01
N ARG A 766 -25.34 27.68 -19.04
CA ARG A 766 -25.80 27.77 -20.43
C ARG A 766 -25.95 26.39 -21.04
N PHE A 767 -27.19 25.98 -21.27
CA PHE A 767 -27.54 24.75 -21.98
C PHE A 767 -27.76 25.13 -23.44
N HIS A 768 -26.95 24.59 -24.34
CA HIS A 768 -27.08 24.89 -25.76
C HIS A 768 -28.38 24.25 -26.27
N SER A 769 -29.39 25.08 -26.53
CA SER A 769 -30.67 24.68 -27.14
C SER A 769 -30.42 23.99 -28.46
N HIS A 770 -31.12 22.89 -28.71
CA HIS A 770 -31.15 22.10 -29.93
C HIS A 770 -30.77 22.88 -31.23
N GLN A 771 -29.50 22.88 -31.62
CA GLN A 771 -29.22 22.32 -32.96
C GLN A 771 -29.81 20.93 -32.86
N THR A 772 -30.68 20.52 -33.80
CA THR A 772 -31.20 19.14 -33.86
C THR A 772 -30.03 18.22 -33.55
N ASN A 773 -29.95 17.80 -32.28
CA ASN A 773 -28.96 16.84 -31.89
C ASN A 773 -29.37 15.69 -32.80
N PRO A 774 -28.46 15.12 -33.61
CA PRO A 774 -28.78 13.83 -34.17
C PRO A 774 -29.35 13.04 -33.01
N ASP A 775 -30.51 12.40 -33.20
CA ASP A 775 -31.00 11.52 -32.16
C ASP A 775 -29.77 10.75 -31.67
N MET A 776 -29.45 10.82 -30.37
CA MET A 776 -28.32 10.13 -29.77
C MET A 776 -28.82 9.04 -28.83
N LYS A 777 -30.15 8.99 -28.63
CA LYS A 777 -30.78 8.01 -27.77
C LYS A 777 -30.95 6.74 -28.58
N LYS A 778 -30.15 5.75 -28.21
CA LYS A 778 -30.20 4.41 -28.80
C LYS A 778 -31.64 3.87 -28.77
N PRO A 779 -32.09 3.19 -29.84
CA PRO A 779 -33.44 2.67 -29.92
C PRO A 779 -33.74 1.63 -28.82
N ARG A 780 -35.01 1.54 -28.43
CA ARG A 780 -35.47 0.56 -27.44
C ARG A 780 -35.79 -0.75 -28.13
N ILE A 781 -35.12 -1.83 -27.71
CA ILE A 781 -35.41 -3.19 -28.16
C ILE A 781 -36.14 -3.93 -27.04
N THR A 782 -37.30 -4.50 -27.36
CA THR A 782 -38.08 -5.39 -26.50
C THR A 782 -38.05 -6.78 -27.11
N ILE A 783 -37.56 -7.75 -26.33
CA ILE A 783 -37.44 -9.15 -26.74
C ILE A 783 -38.35 -9.99 -25.85
N VAL A 784 -39.11 -10.90 -26.45
CA VAL A 784 -39.90 -11.90 -25.74
C VAL A 784 -39.60 -13.28 -26.30
N GLY A 785 -39.26 -14.22 -25.43
CA GLY A 785 -38.92 -15.61 -25.79
C GLY A 785 -37.41 -15.90 -25.91
N LEU A 786 -36.54 -15.03 -25.37
CA LEU A 786 -35.11 -15.32 -25.19
C LEU A 786 -34.69 -15.00 -23.75
N THR A 787 -33.96 -15.92 -23.13
CA THR A 787 -33.26 -15.70 -21.86
C THR A 787 -31.75 -15.87 -22.08
N ASP A 788 -30.91 -15.00 -21.53
CA ASP A 788 -29.46 -15.11 -21.73
C ASP A 788 -28.90 -16.30 -20.95
N GLN A 789 -27.96 -17.03 -21.56
CA GLN A 789 -27.40 -18.31 -21.11
C GLN A 789 -28.42 -19.44 -20.96
N GLU A 790 -29.57 -19.34 -21.63
CA GLU A 790 -30.58 -20.40 -21.62
C GLU A 790 -30.10 -21.66 -22.32
N VAL A 791 -30.31 -22.80 -21.66
CA VAL A 791 -30.09 -24.13 -22.23
C VAL A 791 -31.40 -24.62 -22.84
N VAL A 792 -31.41 -24.88 -24.16
CA VAL A 792 -32.59 -25.36 -24.89
C VAL A 792 -32.32 -26.73 -25.50
N GLN A 793 -33.36 -27.57 -25.59
CA GLN A 793 -33.26 -28.92 -26.17
C GLN A 793 -33.92 -29.07 -27.54
N GLU A 794 -34.58 -28.02 -28.03
CA GLU A 794 -35.14 -28.00 -29.37
C GLU A 794 -34.16 -27.28 -30.31
N GLU A 795 -33.85 -27.88 -31.46
CA GLU A 795 -32.93 -27.30 -32.46
C GLU A 795 -33.45 -25.97 -33.01
N THR A 796 -34.77 -25.75 -32.95
CA THR A 796 -35.42 -24.57 -33.49
C THR A 796 -35.97 -23.70 -32.37
N LEU A 797 -35.53 -22.45 -32.31
CA LEU A 797 -35.97 -21.47 -31.31
C LEU A 797 -36.75 -20.34 -31.99
N SER A 798 -37.89 -19.98 -31.42
CA SER A 798 -38.75 -18.89 -31.92
C SER A 798 -38.90 -17.79 -30.87
N PHE A 799 -38.70 -16.55 -31.29
CA PHE A 799 -38.81 -15.38 -30.41
C PHE A 799 -39.37 -14.18 -31.17
N THR A 800 -39.77 -13.15 -30.43
CA THR A 800 -40.26 -11.89 -31.01
C THR A 800 -39.36 -10.73 -30.61
N VAL A 801 -39.18 -9.81 -31.56
CA VAL A 801 -38.39 -8.60 -31.37
C VAL A 801 -39.19 -7.42 -31.87
N ALA A 802 -39.41 -6.45 -30.99
CA ALA A 802 -39.91 -5.14 -31.35
C ALA A 802 -38.82 -4.11 -31.07
N ALA A 803 -38.54 -3.24 -32.04
CA ALA A 803 -37.66 -2.10 -31.85
C ALA A 803 -38.45 -0.81 -32.06
N GLN A 804 -38.24 0.16 -31.17
CA GLN A 804 -38.86 1.48 -31.25
C GLN A 804 -37.79 2.55 -31.17
N ASP A 805 -37.94 3.56 -32.02
CA ASP A 805 -37.18 4.80 -31.93
C ASP A 805 -37.50 5.48 -30.59
N SER A 806 -36.47 6.06 -29.97
CA SER A 806 -36.58 6.81 -28.72
C SER A 806 -37.48 8.06 -28.85
N GLN A 807 -37.64 8.56 -30.08
CA GLN A 807 -38.51 9.70 -30.43
C GLN A 807 -39.89 9.26 -30.95
N GLY A 808 -40.14 7.95 -31.02
CA GLY A 808 -41.39 7.36 -31.50
C GLY A 808 -41.31 6.87 -32.95
N GLY A 809 -41.78 5.64 -33.19
CA GLY A 809 -41.74 4.97 -34.49
C GLY A 809 -41.27 3.52 -34.38
N THR A 810 -41.73 2.64 -35.26
CA THR A 810 -41.33 1.21 -35.27
C THR A 810 -40.11 1.02 -36.16
N LEU A 811 -39.03 0.45 -35.61
CA LEU A 811 -37.81 0.12 -36.33
C LEU A 811 -37.79 -1.38 -36.68
N LEU A 812 -37.15 -1.73 -37.80
CA LEU A 812 -36.91 -3.11 -38.19
C LEU A 812 -35.53 -3.54 -37.64
N PRO A 813 -35.48 -4.43 -36.62
CA PRO A 813 -34.22 -4.89 -36.07
C PRO A 813 -33.55 -5.90 -37.00
N ARG A 814 -32.22 -5.83 -37.08
CA ARG A 814 -31.36 -6.85 -37.70
C ARG A 814 -31.08 -7.95 -36.68
N VAL A 815 -31.41 -9.19 -37.04
CA VAL A 815 -31.18 -10.37 -36.19
C VAL A 815 -30.13 -11.26 -36.83
N THR A 816 -29.19 -11.73 -36.03
CA THR A 816 -28.11 -12.63 -36.45
C THR A 816 -28.06 -13.85 -35.55
N LEU A 817 -27.71 -15.01 -36.10
CA LEU A 817 -27.34 -16.22 -35.39
C LEU A 817 -25.89 -16.54 -35.76
N ASN A 818 -25.00 -16.61 -34.77
CA ASN A 818 -23.56 -16.85 -34.96
C ASN A 818 -23.00 -15.98 -36.08
N GLU A 819 -23.28 -14.67 -35.97
CA GLU A 819 -22.88 -13.61 -36.91
C GLU A 819 -23.53 -13.66 -38.30
N LYS A 820 -24.32 -14.69 -38.63
CA LYS A 820 -25.07 -14.78 -39.90
C LYS A 820 -26.47 -14.20 -39.76
N GLU A 821 -26.88 -13.40 -40.74
CA GLU A 821 -28.18 -12.73 -40.73
C GLU A 821 -29.36 -13.70 -40.89
N VAL A 822 -30.38 -13.52 -40.06
CA VAL A 822 -31.59 -14.35 -40.02
C VAL A 822 -32.70 -13.63 -40.80
N VAL A 823 -33.13 -14.23 -41.90
CA VAL A 823 -34.24 -13.71 -42.71
C VAL A 823 -35.56 -14.25 -42.17
N THR A 824 -36.50 -13.37 -41.85
CA THR A 824 -37.87 -13.76 -41.45
C THR A 824 -38.90 -13.43 -42.52
N HIS A 825 -39.95 -14.24 -42.61
CA HIS A 825 -41.11 -14.03 -43.48
C HIS A 825 -42.28 -13.34 -42.77
N GLU A 826 -42.20 -13.18 -41.43
CA GLU A 826 -43.20 -12.49 -40.59
C GLU A 826 -42.51 -11.39 -39.77
N PRO A 827 -42.77 -10.10 -40.04
CA PRO A 827 -42.11 -8.99 -39.33
C PRO A 827 -42.29 -9.07 -37.81
N GLY A 828 -41.17 -9.00 -37.08
CA GLY A 828 -41.16 -9.01 -35.61
C GLY A 828 -41.15 -10.40 -34.96
N ARG A 829 -41.29 -11.48 -35.74
CA ARG A 829 -41.16 -12.87 -35.27
C ARG A 829 -39.99 -13.54 -35.97
N TYR A 830 -39.12 -14.17 -35.21
CA TYR A 830 -37.91 -14.80 -35.73
C TYR A 830 -37.88 -16.26 -35.31
N GLN A 831 -37.42 -17.11 -36.22
CA GLN A 831 -37.16 -18.51 -35.97
C GLN A 831 -35.73 -18.81 -36.43
N VAL A 832 -34.95 -19.44 -35.57
CA VAL A 832 -33.55 -19.77 -35.83
C VAL A 832 -33.32 -21.26 -35.59
N THR A 833 -32.46 -21.87 -36.39
CA THR A 833 -32.00 -23.26 -36.21
C THR A 833 -30.60 -23.21 -35.60
N LEU A 834 -30.49 -23.64 -34.36
CA LEU A 834 -29.28 -23.56 -33.54
C LEU A 834 -28.30 -24.68 -33.91
N ILE A 835 -26.99 -24.40 -33.81
CA ILE A 835 -25.96 -25.45 -33.91
C ILE A 835 -25.66 -26.01 -32.52
N HIS A 836 -25.29 -27.29 -32.43
CA HIS A 836 -25.00 -27.90 -31.13
C HIS A 836 -23.91 -27.13 -30.36
N GLY A 837 -24.16 -26.85 -29.08
CA GLY A 837 -23.30 -26.05 -28.21
C GLY A 837 -23.72 -24.59 -28.12
N VAL A 838 -22.75 -23.70 -27.96
CA VAL A 838 -23.00 -22.27 -27.72
C VAL A 838 -23.36 -21.56 -29.02
N ASN A 839 -24.54 -20.95 -29.05
CA ASN A 839 -25.02 -20.07 -30.11
C ASN A 839 -25.10 -18.64 -29.60
N THR A 840 -24.84 -17.69 -30.47
CA THR A 840 -24.99 -16.26 -30.18
C THR A 840 -26.08 -15.68 -31.08
N ILE A 841 -27.13 -15.13 -30.47
CA ILE A 841 -28.18 -14.41 -31.18
C ILE A 841 -27.93 -12.92 -30.97
N GLY A 842 -27.46 -12.24 -32.00
CA GLY A 842 -27.22 -10.79 -31.99
C GLY A 842 -28.42 -10.05 -32.57
N ILE A 843 -29.01 -9.14 -31.79
CA ILE A 843 -30.13 -8.30 -32.22
C ILE A 843 -29.66 -6.86 -32.19
N GLU A 844 -29.73 -6.19 -33.34
CA GLU A 844 -29.31 -4.81 -33.52
C GLU A 844 -30.44 -3.99 -34.12
N ALA A 845 -30.76 -2.85 -33.52
CA ALA A 845 -31.65 -1.86 -34.11
C ALA A 845 -30.87 -0.56 -34.31
N VAL A 846 -31.01 0.03 -35.49
CA VAL A 846 -30.40 1.31 -35.85
C VAL A 846 -31.51 2.26 -36.26
N ASP A 847 -31.57 3.43 -35.65
CA ASP A 847 -32.53 4.47 -36.04
C ASP A 847 -32.06 5.27 -37.27
N ALA A 848 -32.90 6.20 -37.74
CA ALA A 848 -32.59 7.04 -38.90
C ALA A 848 -31.43 8.02 -38.65
N ALA A 849 -31.07 8.28 -37.39
CA ALA A 849 -29.93 9.12 -37.00
C ALA A 849 -28.62 8.31 -36.87
N GLY A 850 -28.68 6.98 -36.94
CA GLY A 850 -27.53 6.09 -36.89
C GLY A 850 -27.20 5.52 -35.52
N ASN A 851 -28.04 5.71 -34.48
CA ASN A 851 -27.75 5.10 -33.18
C ASN A 851 -28.11 3.62 -33.21
N ALA A 852 -27.13 2.79 -32.89
CA ALA A 852 -27.30 1.37 -32.77
C ALA A 852 -27.47 0.96 -31.30
N LYS A 853 -28.49 0.15 -31.01
CA LYS A 853 -28.52 -0.72 -29.84
C LYS A 853 -28.29 -2.14 -30.29
N ARG A 854 -27.26 -2.80 -29.77
CA ARG A 854 -27.03 -4.23 -29.96
C ARG A 854 -27.18 -4.97 -28.64
N VAL A 855 -27.97 -6.04 -28.64
CA VAL A 855 -28.09 -6.99 -27.54
C VAL A 855 -27.67 -8.35 -28.07
N VAL A 856 -26.89 -9.09 -27.29
CA VAL A 856 -26.45 -10.44 -27.64
C VAL A 856 -26.96 -11.39 -26.57
N TYR A 857 -27.62 -12.44 -27.01
CA TYR A 857 -28.03 -13.56 -26.16
C TYR A 857 -27.16 -14.77 -26.49
N THR A 858 -26.66 -15.42 -25.45
CA THR A 858 -25.97 -16.69 -25.54
C THR A 858 -26.98 -17.80 -25.28
N ILE A 859 -27.26 -18.63 -26.28
CA ILE A 859 -28.16 -19.78 -26.14
C ILE A 859 -27.34 -21.05 -26.29
N ILE A 860 -27.43 -21.94 -25.30
CA ILE A 860 -26.75 -23.22 -25.35
C ILE A 860 -27.76 -24.22 -25.88
N TYR A 861 -27.62 -24.61 -27.16
CA TYR A 861 -28.41 -25.69 -27.71
C TYR A 861 -27.72 -27.01 -27.38
N GLU A 862 -28.30 -27.73 -26.43
CA GLU A 862 -27.92 -29.10 -26.16
C GLU A 862 -28.86 -29.98 -26.96
N MET A 863 -28.32 -30.83 -27.83
CA MET A 863 -29.14 -31.81 -28.52
C MET A 863 -29.87 -32.62 -27.44
N PRO A 864 -31.19 -32.85 -27.58
CA PRO A 864 -31.89 -33.70 -26.64
C PRO A 864 -31.13 -35.03 -26.65
N PRO A 865 -30.77 -35.56 -25.47
CA PRO A 865 -29.84 -36.67 -25.42
C PRO A 865 -30.37 -37.80 -26.29
N ILE A 866 -29.57 -38.22 -27.27
CA ILE A 866 -29.61 -39.62 -27.66
C ILE A 866 -29.41 -40.37 -26.34
N PRO A 867 -30.31 -41.29 -25.95
CA PRO A 867 -30.27 -41.88 -24.63
C PRO A 867 -28.86 -42.34 -24.26
N GLY A 868 -28.27 -41.64 -23.28
CA GLY A 868 -26.94 -41.91 -22.74
C GLY A 868 -25.79 -41.22 -23.48
N ASP A 869 -25.37 -40.05 -22.99
CA ASP A 869 -24.02 -39.52 -23.26
C ASP A 869 -23.38 -39.09 -21.94
N LYS A 870 -22.68 -40.04 -21.30
CA LYS A 870 -21.58 -39.72 -20.40
C LYS A 870 -20.37 -39.53 -21.31
N SER A 871 -19.84 -38.32 -21.32
CA SER A 871 -18.76 -37.88 -22.20
C SER A 871 -17.46 -38.70 -22.07
N VAL A 872 -17.28 -39.50 -21.01
CA VAL A 872 -16.30 -40.60 -20.93
C VAL A 872 -17.00 -41.82 -20.32
N GLU A 873 -16.95 -42.96 -20.99
CA GLU A 873 -17.50 -44.21 -20.45
C GLU A 873 -16.40 -45.07 -19.83
N VAL A 874 -16.64 -45.50 -18.59
CA VAL A 874 -15.76 -46.42 -17.86
C VAL A 874 -16.45 -47.77 -17.76
N SER A 875 -15.90 -48.80 -18.41
CA SER A 875 -16.36 -50.17 -18.29
C SER A 875 -15.32 -51.01 -17.53
N PRO A 876 -15.69 -51.70 -16.44
CA PRO A 876 -14.74 -52.53 -15.72
C PRO A 876 -14.34 -53.77 -16.54
N ILE A 877 -13.05 -54.11 -16.58
CA ILE A 877 -12.54 -55.35 -17.21
C ILE A 877 -11.83 -56.16 -16.13
N ILE A 878 -12.59 -56.81 -15.25
CA ILE A 878 -12.02 -57.73 -14.26
C ILE A 878 -12.89 -58.97 -14.22
N ASP A 879 -12.45 -59.99 -14.96
CA ASP A 879 -13.06 -61.31 -14.99
C ASP A 879 -12.55 -62.14 -13.79
N GLY A 880 -13.09 -61.89 -12.60
CA GLY A 880 -12.93 -62.75 -11.42
C GLY A 880 -12.54 -62.05 -10.11
N PRO A 881 -12.56 -62.77 -8.97
CA PRO A 881 -12.11 -62.26 -7.68
C PRO A 881 -10.59 -62.05 -7.66
N LEU A 882 -10.11 -61.10 -6.85
CA LEU A 882 -8.68 -60.90 -6.63
C LEU A 882 -8.17 -61.88 -5.60
N LYS A 883 -7.23 -62.75 -5.99
CA LYS A 883 -6.61 -63.72 -5.08
C LYS A 883 -5.67 -63.06 -4.08
N ARG A 884 -5.70 -63.53 -2.83
CA ARG A 884 -4.76 -63.08 -1.80
C ARG A 884 -3.38 -63.74 -1.97
N GLY A 885 -2.32 -62.97 -1.75
CA GLY A 885 -0.93 -63.41 -1.85
C GLY A 885 -0.34 -63.38 -3.26
N GLU A 886 -1.07 -62.83 -4.24
CA GLU A 886 -0.62 -62.70 -5.63
C GLU A 886 -0.80 -61.25 -6.13
N GLU A 887 0.14 -60.78 -6.95
CA GLU A 887 0.03 -59.49 -7.64
C GLU A 887 -0.80 -59.67 -8.92
N GLN A 888 -1.93 -58.97 -9.01
CA GLN A 888 -2.91 -59.16 -10.09
C GLN A 888 -3.27 -57.82 -10.76
N PRO A 889 -3.42 -57.81 -12.10
CA PRO A 889 -3.82 -56.63 -12.85
C PRO A 889 -5.30 -56.33 -12.65
N VAL A 890 -5.60 -55.08 -12.31
CA VAL A 890 -6.93 -54.47 -12.38
C VAL A 890 -6.97 -53.66 -13.67
N LYS A 891 -7.93 -53.97 -14.54
CA LYS A 891 -8.11 -53.29 -15.83
C LYS A 891 -9.46 -52.60 -15.89
N VAL A 892 -9.46 -51.38 -16.43
CA VAL A 892 -10.69 -50.65 -16.78
C VAL A 892 -10.59 -50.17 -18.21
N LYS A 893 -11.66 -50.37 -18.97
CA LYS A 893 -11.81 -49.81 -20.31
C LYS A 893 -12.36 -48.41 -20.22
N ILE A 894 -11.72 -47.49 -20.91
CA ILE A 894 -12.11 -46.10 -20.99
C ILE A 894 -12.43 -45.79 -22.44
N THR A 895 -13.64 -45.36 -22.71
CA THR A 895 -14.06 -44.87 -24.03
C THR A 895 -14.23 -43.36 -23.93
N ASN A 896 -13.32 -42.60 -24.53
CA ASN A 896 -13.44 -41.15 -24.61
C ASN A 896 -14.35 -40.80 -25.79
N ARG A 897 -15.59 -40.41 -25.51
CA ARG A 897 -16.55 -40.02 -26.55
C ARG A 897 -16.47 -38.53 -26.89
N GLN A 898 -15.61 -37.77 -26.20
CA GLN A 898 -15.43 -36.34 -26.41
C GLN A 898 -14.67 -36.05 -27.71
N ALA A 899 -14.86 -34.82 -28.21
CA ALA A 899 -14.10 -34.25 -29.32
C ALA A 899 -12.79 -33.55 -28.86
N LYS A 900 -12.20 -34.03 -27.76
CA LYS A 900 -10.87 -33.63 -27.28
C LYS A 900 -10.21 -34.79 -26.51
N PRO A 901 -8.87 -34.92 -26.52
CA PRO A 901 -8.18 -35.89 -25.69
C PRO A 901 -8.48 -35.65 -24.20
N GLN A 902 -8.60 -36.73 -23.43
CA GLN A 902 -8.95 -36.69 -22.03
C GLN A 902 -7.94 -37.50 -21.22
N GLN A 903 -7.29 -36.87 -20.25
CA GLN A 903 -6.52 -37.61 -19.27
C GLN A 903 -7.48 -38.42 -18.39
N VAL A 904 -7.06 -39.63 -18.00
CA VAL A 904 -7.79 -40.50 -17.07
C VAL A 904 -6.81 -41.19 -16.13
N THR A 905 -7.16 -41.26 -14.85
CA THR A 905 -6.40 -41.95 -13.80
C THR A 905 -7.22 -43.11 -13.22
N LEU A 906 -6.65 -44.32 -13.21
CA LEU A 906 -7.14 -45.46 -12.43
C LEU A 906 -6.34 -45.55 -11.13
N LEU A 907 -7.01 -45.52 -9.97
CA LEU A 907 -6.41 -45.75 -8.66
C LEU A 907 -7.05 -46.96 -7.98
N ILE A 908 -6.23 -47.83 -7.40
CA ILE A 908 -6.64 -49.04 -6.70
C ILE A 908 -6.15 -48.95 -5.26
N GLY A 909 -7.07 -48.96 -4.30
CA GLY A 909 -6.76 -48.89 -2.88
C GLY A 909 -7.11 -50.19 -2.16
N ILE A 910 -6.23 -50.63 -1.26
CA ILE A 910 -6.44 -51.70 -0.30
C ILE A 910 -6.76 -51.06 1.04
N TYR A 911 -7.95 -51.34 1.55
CA TYR A 911 -8.44 -50.77 2.80
C TYR A 911 -8.56 -51.85 3.85
N ASN A 912 -8.27 -51.51 5.10
CA ASN A 912 -8.65 -52.36 6.23
C ASN A 912 -10.17 -52.39 6.35
N ALA A 913 -10.79 -53.57 6.26
CA ALA A 913 -12.24 -53.70 6.25
C ALA A 913 -12.89 -53.27 7.57
N LYS A 914 -12.16 -53.31 8.70
CA LYS A 914 -12.65 -52.90 10.02
C LYS A 914 -12.42 -51.42 10.30
N THR A 915 -11.20 -50.92 10.10
CA THR A 915 -10.87 -49.52 10.42
C THR A 915 -11.23 -48.55 9.30
N LYS A 916 -11.53 -49.07 8.10
CA LYS A 916 -11.79 -48.32 6.86
C LYS A 916 -10.64 -47.41 6.42
N LYS A 917 -9.44 -47.60 6.98
CA LYS A 917 -8.23 -46.88 6.58
C LYS A 917 -7.59 -47.51 5.36
N LEU A 918 -7.05 -46.68 4.47
CA LEU A 918 -6.24 -47.12 3.34
C LEU A 918 -4.89 -47.64 3.84
N GLU A 919 -4.57 -48.89 3.52
CA GLU A 919 -3.31 -49.52 3.91
C GLU A 919 -2.27 -49.50 2.78
N ASP A 920 -2.70 -49.67 1.53
CA ASP A 920 -1.83 -49.56 0.35
C ASP A 920 -2.62 -49.10 -0.88
N TYR A 921 -1.96 -48.51 -1.87
CA TYR A 921 -2.59 -48.14 -3.14
C TYR A 921 -1.61 -48.09 -4.32
N LYS A 922 -2.16 -48.23 -5.53
CA LYS A 922 -1.46 -48.12 -6.79
C LYS A 922 -2.31 -47.34 -7.79
N PHE A 923 -1.69 -46.55 -8.66
CA PHE A 923 -2.43 -45.85 -9.71
C PHE A 923 -1.66 -45.82 -11.03
N VAL A 924 -2.38 -45.54 -12.12
CA VAL A 924 -1.84 -45.24 -13.45
C VAL A 924 -2.66 -44.11 -14.08
N THR A 925 -1.97 -43.19 -14.76
CA THR A 925 -2.60 -42.08 -15.49
C THR A 925 -2.22 -42.18 -16.97
N GLN A 926 -3.22 -42.07 -17.85
CA GLN A 926 -3.02 -42.12 -19.30
C GLN A 926 -3.94 -41.11 -19.99
N THR A 927 -3.51 -40.56 -21.13
CA THR A 927 -4.38 -39.73 -21.97
C THR A 927 -5.07 -40.61 -23.00
N VAL A 928 -6.40 -40.60 -23.00
CA VAL A 928 -7.23 -41.29 -23.98
C VAL A 928 -7.58 -40.29 -25.09
N PRO A 929 -7.14 -40.51 -26.34
CA PRO A 929 -7.43 -39.62 -27.45
C PRO A 929 -8.93 -39.41 -27.67
N GLU A 930 -9.29 -38.32 -28.34
CA GLU A 930 -10.69 -38.02 -28.66
C GLU A 930 -11.32 -39.12 -29.51
N LYS A 931 -12.56 -39.51 -29.19
CA LYS A 931 -13.31 -40.56 -29.89
C LYS A 931 -12.64 -41.94 -29.95
N GLU A 932 -11.65 -42.20 -29.09
CA GLU A 932 -10.95 -43.48 -28.98
C GLU A 932 -11.24 -44.22 -27.67
N GLU A 933 -10.77 -45.46 -27.62
CA GLU A 933 -10.92 -46.33 -26.46
C GLU A 933 -9.59 -46.94 -26.07
N GLU A 934 -9.30 -46.90 -24.77
CA GLU A 934 -8.05 -47.39 -24.19
C GLU A 934 -8.33 -48.23 -22.93
N THR A 935 -7.42 -49.15 -22.63
CA THR A 935 -7.50 -49.95 -21.39
C THR A 935 -6.41 -49.53 -20.42
N LEU A 936 -6.82 -48.92 -19.30
CA LEU A 936 -5.91 -48.65 -18.20
C LEU A 936 -5.73 -49.93 -17.39
N ASN A 937 -4.47 -50.27 -17.13
CA ASN A 937 -4.08 -51.48 -16.43
C ASN A 937 -3.11 -51.14 -15.31
N GLN A 938 -3.43 -51.53 -14.08
CA GLN A 938 -2.50 -51.43 -12.97
C GLN A 938 -2.57 -52.66 -12.07
N SER A 939 -1.41 -53.20 -11.70
CA SER A 939 -1.32 -54.37 -10.82
C SER A 939 -1.30 -53.97 -9.35
N ILE A 940 -1.93 -54.79 -8.51
CA ILE A 940 -1.88 -54.64 -7.06
C ILE A 940 -1.70 -55.99 -6.38
N PHE A 941 -0.89 -56.02 -5.32
CA PHE A 941 -0.66 -57.18 -4.47
C PHE A 941 -1.57 -57.12 -3.24
N VAL A 942 -2.51 -58.05 -3.10
CA VAL A 942 -3.38 -58.13 -1.93
C VAL A 942 -2.75 -59.07 -0.90
N PRO A 943 -2.44 -58.65 0.34
CA PRO A 943 -1.74 -59.51 1.29
C PRO A 943 -2.53 -60.77 1.69
N MET A 944 -1.79 -61.86 1.97
CA MET A 944 -2.38 -63.18 2.24
C MET A 944 -3.23 -63.23 3.51
N THR A 945 -2.88 -62.43 4.52
CA THR A 945 -3.58 -62.36 5.82
C THR A 945 -4.00 -60.93 6.14
N GLY A 946 -5.21 -60.76 6.67
CA GLY A 946 -5.80 -59.47 7.04
C GLY A 946 -7.21 -59.27 6.49
N ASP A 947 -8.03 -58.49 7.21
CA ASP A 947 -9.38 -58.14 6.77
C ASP A 947 -9.29 -56.95 5.81
N PHE A 948 -9.30 -57.20 4.50
CA PHE A 948 -9.14 -56.17 3.47
C PHE A 948 -10.38 -56.01 2.60
N GLU A 949 -10.58 -54.78 2.13
CA GLU A 949 -11.55 -54.39 1.10
C GLU A 949 -10.76 -53.66 0.01
N VAL A 950 -10.83 -54.13 -1.24
CA VAL A 950 -10.10 -53.51 -2.36
C VAL A 950 -11.07 -52.77 -3.26
N LYS A 951 -10.72 -51.54 -3.63
CA LYS A 951 -11.56 -50.67 -4.46
C LYS A 951 -10.76 -49.99 -5.57
N ALA A 952 -11.37 -49.88 -6.75
CA ALA A 952 -10.85 -49.09 -7.85
C ALA A 952 -11.69 -47.83 -8.09
N PHE A 953 -10.99 -46.72 -8.31
CA PHE A 953 -11.53 -45.39 -8.60
C PHE A 953 -11.01 -44.93 -9.96
N VAL A 954 -11.83 -44.17 -10.69
CA VAL A 954 -11.44 -43.60 -11.99
C VAL A 954 -11.82 -42.12 -12.04
N TRP A 955 -10.82 -41.28 -12.31
CA TRP A 955 -10.92 -39.82 -12.40
C TRP A 955 -10.31 -39.29 -13.68
N ASP A 956 -10.53 -38.02 -13.99
CA ASP A 956 -9.88 -37.35 -15.12
C ASP A 956 -8.37 -37.13 -14.88
N ASN A 957 -7.96 -36.65 -13.72
CA ASN A 957 -6.55 -36.54 -13.35
C ASN A 957 -6.39 -36.46 -11.83
N LEU A 958 -5.14 -36.44 -11.35
CA LEU A 958 -4.83 -36.39 -9.91
C LEU A 958 -4.85 -34.97 -9.30
N GLU A 959 -4.86 -33.93 -10.12
CA GLU A 959 -4.91 -32.53 -9.67
C GLU A 959 -6.36 -32.07 -9.44
N ASP A 960 -7.25 -32.34 -10.39
CA ASP A 960 -8.66 -31.92 -10.39
C ASP A 960 -9.61 -32.99 -9.82
N MET A 961 -9.29 -34.28 -10.02
CA MET A 961 -10.03 -35.46 -9.53
C MET A 961 -11.54 -35.46 -9.82
N ASN A 962 -11.95 -34.99 -10.98
CA ASN A 962 -13.35 -35.10 -11.38
C ASN A 962 -13.70 -36.58 -11.60
N ILE A 963 -14.79 -37.02 -10.95
CA ILE A 963 -15.21 -38.42 -10.91
C ILE A 963 -15.70 -38.86 -12.29
N LEU A 964 -15.02 -39.85 -12.88
CA LEU A 964 -15.44 -40.50 -14.12
C LEU A 964 -16.17 -41.83 -13.86
N LEU A 965 -15.85 -42.50 -12.74
CA LEU A 965 -16.59 -43.65 -12.24
C LEU A 965 -17.34 -43.29 -10.95
N ASN A 966 -18.64 -43.00 -11.08
CA ASN A 966 -19.49 -42.48 -9.99
C ASN A 966 -19.48 -43.34 -8.71
N GLU A 967 -19.38 -44.66 -8.84
CA GLU A 967 -19.23 -45.57 -7.70
C GLU A 967 -17.96 -46.41 -7.84
N PRO A 968 -17.08 -46.44 -6.83
CA PRO A 968 -15.85 -47.21 -6.92
C PRO A 968 -16.16 -48.70 -7.01
N GLN A 969 -15.52 -49.36 -7.97
CA GLN A 969 -15.66 -50.79 -8.14
C GLN A 969 -15.03 -51.51 -6.96
N ARG A 970 -15.76 -52.43 -6.33
CA ARG A 970 -15.27 -53.25 -5.22
C ARG A 970 -14.93 -54.65 -5.71
N PHE A 971 -13.83 -55.20 -5.19
CA PHE A 971 -13.40 -56.56 -5.53
C PHE A 971 -13.73 -57.54 -4.42
N VAL A 972 -14.27 -58.69 -4.82
CA VAL A 972 -14.34 -59.87 -3.95
C VAL A 972 -12.94 -60.45 -3.88
N LEU A 973 -12.47 -60.74 -2.66
CA LEU A 973 -11.18 -61.38 -2.42
C LEU A 973 -11.36 -62.87 -2.26
N GLU A 974 -10.56 -63.67 -2.95
CA GLU A 974 -10.51 -65.13 -2.83
C GLU A 974 -9.23 -65.61 -2.12
#